data_AF-A0A4Y9Y6M9-F1
#
_entry.id   AF-A0A4Y9Y6M9-F1
#
_cell.length_a   1.000
_cell.length_b   1.000
_cell.length_c   1.000
_cell.angle_alpha   90.00
_cell.angle_beta   90.00
_cell.angle_gamma   90.00
#
_symmetry.space_group_name_H-M   'P 1'
#
loop_
_entity.id
_entity.type
_entity.pdbx_description
1 polymer ?
#
loop_
_entity_poly.entity_id
_entity_poly.type
_entity_poly.pdbx_seq_one_letter_code
_entity_poly.pdbx_strand_id
1 'polypeptide(L)'
;MSPIHDFPAEFKGDLITPDHPDHPKAISRWALNAKRNAAMVAFVKDTEDISLAIKYACAHGLEIAIKGGGHNPAGASSTEGGLVIDLHRYLNYSRVDPAKRIGYVGGGAVWETVDKAAIEHGLATVGGTVNHTGVAGLTLGGGYGFLSPTHGLALDNVLGATIVLANGSIATANETENPDLFWGIRGGGSNFGVVAEFVFRLHPQRRAVFAGRALYHRRQLEALISATAEWWDSPGDRSAQIQAATVGPDGQPAMAVIMFYNGSEAEGRAFYHRFFDIGPVLDQVKEIPYEDVNSLQNASLYHGQGVYFKGAAHRRPDYETVLRAFDRAAALNAGPGPNPRVIFEYYPLQRITSHDSGETPFRRDCIPSALVVALWGEDTQENSTRGREMVYELIGLLKDANPQLSEEEKAGYSNYDDDAVSKGAAEKARLVFGKHYARLQEVKKRYDPENVFHKWFPITPVSERRQPIIIEIRCIALPTTLTDRRETAMPSNLSDFPSEFKGDLVTPEHPEYTKAIARWAMDAKRDAKIVAFVKDVQDMSLAIQYARSHDMEIAIKGGGHNPAGASSTEGLVIDLHRYFDYARVDPEKKIAYVGGGAIWETVDKAAIEYGLATVGGTVNHTGVGGLTLGGGYGYLSSSYGLALDNVLEATVVLADGTVVNASKTENPDLFWGIRGGGSNFGVVSEFVFQLYDQRRTVFSGMAVYDRSQLEALTKVTAEWWDNPGDKSSQIQTAAVGPDGKPVMVVAFFYNGSEAEGRTFYKKFFDIGPIDDQVKEIPYELVNALQNHVSYHGQGVYQKGVAHRKPEYETVLKVFDRVAELTAAPAAGPNPAILFEYFPLHKITAKDSGETPFRRDPVPSILVNAIWVDDTQENLRRGREMVYDLIGLIKSANLQLTVAEQAGYGNYDDEAVSKVAADKARIVFGKHYARLQQVKKKYDPDQVFHKWFPIAPAA
;
A
#
# COMPACT_ATOMS: atom_id res chain seq x y z
N MET A 1 31.88 7.12 14.70
CA MET A 1 32.53 8.41 15.00
C MET A 1 31.41 9.43 15.15
N SER A 2 31.47 10.33 16.15
CA SER A 2 30.32 11.13 16.57
C SER A 2 29.90 12.16 15.49
N PRO A 3 28.63 12.19 15.03
CA PRO A 3 28.15 12.98 13.89
C PRO A 3 27.95 14.47 14.20
N ILE A 4 28.76 15.07 15.07
CA ILE A 4 28.61 16.48 15.49
C ILE A 4 29.70 17.38 14.89
N HIS A 5 30.86 16.83 14.53
CA HIS A 5 32.05 17.64 14.24
C HIS A 5 31.92 18.57 13.01
N ASP A 6 30.94 18.34 12.13
CA ASP A 6 30.72 19.11 10.90
C ASP A 6 29.34 19.81 10.82
N PHE A 7 28.60 19.95 11.93
CA PHE A 7 27.33 20.71 11.90
C PHE A 7 27.61 22.21 11.65
N PRO A 8 26.83 22.91 10.79
CA PRO A 8 27.13 24.30 10.42
C PRO A 8 27.27 25.24 11.62
N ALA A 9 28.39 25.96 11.69
CA ALA A 9 28.68 26.90 12.78
C ALA A 9 27.74 28.12 12.78
N GLU A 10 27.10 28.40 11.64
CA GLU A 10 26.12 29.46 11.45
C GLU A 10 24.74 29.13 12.03
N PHE A 11 24.50 27.88 12.45
CA PHE A 11 23.24 27.49 13.08
C PHE A 11 23.11 28.16 14.44
N LYS A 12 22.04 28.95 14.61
CA LYS A 12 21.78 29.78 15.79
C LYS A 12 21.00 29.04 16.87
N GLY A 13 20.25 28.02 16.45
CA GLY A 13 19.40 27.19 17.29
C GLY A 13 20.16 26.31 18.28
N ASP A 14 19.41 25.47 19.00
CA ASP A 14 20.01 24.47 19.88
C ASP A 14 20.06 23.12 19.17
N LEU A 15 21.18 22.40 19.31
CA LEU A 15 21.34 21.06 18.79
C LEU A 15 21.48 20.08 19.96
N ILE A 16 20.55 19.13 20.05
CA ILE A 16 20.52 18.14 21.13
C ILE A 16 20.78 16.76 20.54
N THR A 17 21.81 16.07 21.04
CA THR A 17 22.22 14.71 20.63
C THR A 17 22.08 13.74 21.80
N PRO A 18 22.16 12.40 21.59
CA PRO A 18 21.96 11.40 22.64
C PRO A 18 22.79 11.59 23.92
N ASP A 19 23.97 12.19 23.81
CA ASP A 19 24.86 12.44 24.95
C ASP A 19 24.44 13.66 25.80
N HIS A 20 23.52 14.49 25.29
CA HIS A 20 23.04 15.68 25.99
C HIS A 20 21.95 15.32 27.02
N PRO A 21 21.98 15.85 28.26
CA PRO A 21 21.04 15.49 29.33
C PRO A 21 19.57 15.75 28.99
N ASP A 22 19.29 16.78 28.17
CA ASP A 22 17.93 17.09 27.71
C ASP A 22 17.43 16.23 26.54
N HIS A 23 18.22 15.30 25.99
CA HIS A 23 17.81 14.48 24.85
C HIS A 23 16.50 13.72 25.08
N PRO A 24 16.28 13.03 26.23
CA PRO A 24 15.02 12.34 26.49
C PRO A 24 13.79 13.27 26.42
N LYS A 25 13.96 14.53 26.84
CA LYS A 25 12.91 15.56 26.77
C LYS A 25 12.75 16.07 25.33
N ALA A 26 13.84 16.27 24.60
CA ALA A 26 13.83 16.75 23.21
C ALA A 26 13.13 15.77 22.24
N ILE A 27 13.28 14.47 22.44
CA ILE A 27 12.63 13.43 21.61
C ILE A 27 11.21 13.09 22.07
N SER A 28 10.73 13.66 23.18
CA SER A 28 9.36 13.42 23.67
C SER A 28 8.30 13.93 22.69
N ARG A 29 7.13 13.30 22.69
CA ARG A 29 5.98 13.64 21.87
C ARG A 29 4.72 13.75 22.72
N TRP A 30 3.64 14.27 22.15
CA TRP A 30 2.35 14.31 22.83
C TRP A 30 1.91 12.89 23.24
N ALA A 31 1.93 11.96 22.28
CA ALA A 31 1.73 10.54 22.54
C ALA A 31 3.06 9.85 22.91
N LEU A 32 3.02 9.04 23.96
CA LEU A 32 4.18 8.33 24.51
C LEU A 32 4.81 7.39 23.46
N ASN A 33 3.97 6.61 22.78
CA ASN A 33 4.35 5.64 21.74
C ASN A 33 4.85 6.26 20.43
N ALA A 34 4.78 7.59 20.29
CA ALA A 34 5.30 8.32 19.12
C ALA A 34 6.78 8.70 19.25
N LYS A 35 7.38 8.49 20.43
CA LYS A 35 8.81 8.77 20.69
C LYS A 35 9.70 7.83 19.85
N ARG A 36 10.76 8.37 19.26
CA ARG A 36 11.82 7.63 18.53
C ARG A 36 13.19 8.18 18.93
N ASN A 37 14.24 7.37 18.90
CA ASN A 37 15.58 7.82 19.27
C ASN A 37 16.22 8.53 18.08
N ALA A 38 15.92 9.82 17.93
CA ALA A 38 16.56 10.66 16.93
C ALA A 38 18.07 10.77 17.23
N ALA A 39 18.90 10.72 16.18
CA ALA A 39 20.32 10.99 16.32
C ALA A 39 20.56 12.45 16.72
N MET A 40 19.67 13.36 16.30
CA MET A 40 19.78 14.80 16.56
C MET A 40 18.40 15.45 16.61
N VAL A 41 18.23 16.43 17.50
CA VAL A 41 17.08 17.34 17.51
C VAL A 41 17.60 18.77 17.34
N ALA A 42 17.24 19.42 16.25
CA ALA A 42 17.59 20.78 15.91
C ALA A 42 16.42 21.72 16.25
N PHE A 43 16.58 22.52 17.30
CA PHE A 43 15.62 23.56 17.71
C PHE A 43 15.92 24.85 16.95
N VAL A 44 15.22 25.04 15.83
CA VAL A 44 15.48 26.11 14.87
C VAL A 44 14.87 27.44 15.30
N LYS A 45 15.59 28.55 15.12
CA LYS A 45 15.12 29.90 15.50
C LYS A 45 14.54 30.70 14.34
N ASP A 46 14.90 30.36 13.11
CA ASP A 46 14.49 31.07 11.90
C ASP A 46 14.56 30.15 10.65
N THR A 47 14.27 30.73 9.49
CA THR A 47 14.29 30.04 8.19
C THR A 47 15.69 29.58 7.78
N GLU A 48 16.72 30.31 8.18
CA GLU A 48 18.12 29.99 7.92
C GLU A 48 18.54 28.73 8.68
N ASP A 49 18.19 28.63 9.97
CA ASP A 49 18.39 27.42 10.78
C ASP A 49 17.69 26.21 10.16
N ILE A 50 16.45 26.37 9.69
CA ILE A 50 15.71 25.30 9.00
C ILE A 50 16.47 24.88 7.74
N SER A 51 16.93 25.83 6.92
CA SER A 51 17.72 25.55 5.70
C SER A 51 19.00 24.78 6.03
N LEU A 52 19.73 25.22 7.06
CA LEU A 52 20.97 24.56 7.49
C LEU A 52 20.71 23.14 7.97
N ALA A 53 19.65 22.92 8.77
CA ALA A 53 19.27 21.59 9.24
C ALA A 53 18.87 20.66 8.08
N ILE A 54 18.11 21.14 7.10
CA ILE A 54 17.74 20.35 5.90
C ILE A 54 18.98 19.99 5.08
N LYS A 55 19.84 20.97 4.78
CA LYS A 55 21.08 20.74 4.01
C LYS A 55 22.00 19.76 4.71
N TYR A 56 22.15 19.90 6.03
CA TYR A 56 22.93 18.98 6.85
C TYR A 56 22.36 17.56 6.79
N ALA A 57 21.06 17.40 7.01
CA ALA A 57 20.40 16.10 6.96
C ALA A 57 20.54 15.44 5.58
N CYS A 58 20.33 16.19 4.49
CA CYS A 58 20.49 15.67 3.13
C CYS A 58 21.94 15.25 2.83
N ALA A 59 22.93 16.07 3.22
CA ALA A 59 24.35 15.78 3.00
C ALA A 59 24.82 14.52 3.76
N HIS A 60 24.16 14.18 4.88
CA HIS A 60 24.51 13.05 5.74
C HIS A 60 23.52 11.88 5.65
N GLY A 61 22.55 11.93 4.72
CA GLY A 61 21.55 10.88 4.56
C GLY A 61 20.66 10.66 5.80
N LEU A 62 20.46 11.69 6.63
CA LEU A 62 19.60 11.61 7.81
C LEU A 62 18.14 11.81 7.39
N GLU A 63 17.27 10.88 7.79
CA GLU A 63 15.83 11.05 7.60
C GLU A 63 15.33 12.26 8.40
N ILE A 64 14.56 13.14 7.76
CA ILE A 64 14.03 14.34 8.39
C ILE A 64 12.65 14.06 8.99
N ALA A 65 12.46 14.45 10.25
CA ALA A 65 11.14 14.56 10.86
C ALA A 65 10.86 16.02 11.25
N ILE A 66 9.67 16.51 10.91
CA ILE A 66 9.27 17.90 11.19
C ILE A 66 8.34 17.91 12.41
N LYS A 67 8.70 18.67 13.43
CA LYS A 67 7.89 18.83 14.65
C LYS A 67 7.40 20.27 14.80
N GLY A 68 6.11 20.45 14.52
CA GLY A 68 5.30 21.54 15.09
C GLY A 68 4.87 21.19 16.51
N GLY A 69 3.57 21.00 16.75
CA GLY A 69 3.04 20.59 18.07
C GLY A 69 3.24 19.11 18.45
N GLY A 70 3.67 18.24 17.53
CA GLY A 70 4.02 16.85 17.84
C GLY A 70 2.83 15.91 18.18
N HIS A 71 1.65 16.17 17.60
CA HIS A 71 0.37 15.53 17.93
C HIS A 71 0.05 14.22 17.21
N ASN A 72 0.81 13.83 16.18
CA ASN A 72 0.56 12.56 15.49
C ASN A 72 1.10 11.39 16.33
N PRO A 73 0.25 10.43 16.76
CA PRO A 73 0.66 9.38 17.68
C PRO A 73 1.40 8.22 16.98
N ALA A 74 1.32 8.13 15.65
CA ALA A 74 2.06 7.15 14.87
C ALA A 74 3.54 7.52 14.65
N GLY A 75 3.94 8.76 14.95
CA GLY A 75 5.34 9.21 14.90
C GLY A 75 5.74 9.97 13.63
N ALA A 76 4.79 10.60 12.91
CA ALA A 76 5.10 11.42 11.73
C ALA A 76 6.08 12.58 12.02
N SER A 77 6.13 13.04 13.28
CA SER A 77 7.03 14.08 13.76
C SER A 77 8.27 13.54 14.47
N SER A 78 8.57 12.25 14.31
CA SER A 78 9.69 11.53 14.93
C SER A 78 10.47 10.71 13.91
N THR A 79 11.73 10.40 14.20
CA THR A 79 12.59 9.57 13.37
C THR A 79 13.54 8.77 14.26
N GLU A 80 13.85 7.54 13.86
CA GLU A 80 14.84 6.70 14.52
C GLU A 80 16.17 6.90 13.80
N GLY A 81 17.20 7.37 14.51
CA GLY A 81 18.51 7.67 13.93
C GLY A 81 18.57 8.86 12.98
N GLY A 82 17.44 9.52 12.66
CA GLY A 82 17.40 10.72 11.82
C GLY A 82 17.55 12.05 12.58
N LEU A 83 17.21 13.14 11.89
CA LEU A 83 17.21 14.51 12.41
C LEU A 83 15.78 15.02 12.59
N VAL A 84 15.44 15.47 13.80
CA VAL A 84 14.18 16.17 14.09
C VAL A 84 14.40 17.67 13.96
N ILE A 85 13.65 18.33 13.07
CA ILE A 85 13.56 19.79 13.00
C ILE A 85 12.40 20.22 13.91
N ASP A 86 12.72 20.74 15.09
CA ASP A 86 11.75 21.23 16.06
C ASP A 86 11.51 22.73 15.89
N LEU A 87 10.32 23.07 15.40
CA LEU A 87 9.87 24.44 15.22
C LEU A 87 9.31 25.03 16.52
N HIS A 88 8.82 24.20 17.43
CA HIS A 88 7.98 24.62 18.54
C HIS A 88 8.71 25.50 19.55
N ARG A 89 9.97 25.20 19.88
CA ARG A 89 10.68 25.93 20.95
C ARG A 89 10.78 27.44 20.68
N TYR A 90 11.03 27.85 19.44
CA TYR A 90 11.29 29.24 19.09
C TYR A 90 10.29 29.84 18.10
N LEU A 91 9.63 29.02 17.27
CA LEU A 91 8.62 29.47 16.30
C LEU A 91 7.18 29.22 16.80
N ASN A 92 6.97 29.15 18.11
CA ASN A 92 5.64 29.17 18.72
C ASN A 92 5.23 30.61 19.07
N TYR A 93 4.75 31.35 18.07
CA TYR A 93 4.25 32.71 18.23
C TYR A 93 3.05 32.98 17.32
N SER A 94 2.29 34.03 17.65
CA SER A 94 1.23 34.61 16.81
C SER A 94 1.27 36.14 16.93
N ARG A 95 1.42 36.83 15.80
CA ARG A 95 1.40 38.30 15.72
C ARG A 95 0.17 38.74 14.95
N VAL A 96 -0.60 39.69 15.48
CA VAL A 96 -1.88 40.10 14.90
C VAL A 96 -1.79 41.52 14.36
N ASP A 97 -2.20 41.71 13.10
CA ASP A 97 -2.53 43.01 12.51
C ASP A 97 -4.06 43.19 12.56
N PRO A 98 -4.61 43.86 13.59
CA PRO A 98 -6.05 43.95 13.77
C PRO A 98 -6.72 44.84 12.72
N ALA A 99 -5.99 45.80 12.14
CA ALA A 99 -6.52 46.68 11.11
C ALA A 99 -6.77 45.93 9.80
N LYS A 100 -5.86 45.02 9.43
CA LYS A 100 -6.01 44.15 8.26
C LYS A 100 -6.75 42.84 8.55
N ARG A 101 -6.93 42.50 9.83
CA ARG A 101 -7.44 41.20 10.31
C ARG A 101 -6.60 40.04 9.79
N ILE A 102 -5.28 40.16 9.99
CA ILE A 102 -4.30 39.16 9.57
C ILE A 102 -3.52 38.67 10.80
N GLY A 103 -3.28 37.37 10.89
CA GLY A 103 -2.40 36.75 11.88
C GLY A 103 -1.16 36.17 11.21
N TYR A 104 0.02 36.51 11.70
CA TYR A 104 1.30 35.90 11.30
C TYR A 104 1.69 34.88 12.36
N VAL A 105 1.62 33.60 12.02
CA VAL A 105 1.67 32.48 12.96
C VAL A 105 2.85 31.58 12.63
N GLY A 106 3.76 31.41 13.59
CA GLY A 106 4.92 30.54 13.39
C GLY A 106 4.53 29.07 13.21
N GLY A 107 5.29 28.32 12.41
CA GLY A 107 5.04 26.90 12.12
C GLY A 107 5.17 25.97 13.34
N GLY A 108 5.81 26.46 14.40
CA GLY A 108 5.90 25.79 15.70
C GLY A 108 4.73 26.10 16.64
N ALA A 109 3.80 26.98 16.25
CA ALA A 109 2.71 27.41 17.11
C ALA A 109 1.72 26.29 17.44
N VAL A 110 1.09 26.42 18.59
CA VAL A 110 -0.08 25.65 19.00
C VAL A 110 -1.32 26.55 19.01
N TRP A 111 -2.52 25.97 18.92
CA TRP A 111 -3.75 26.75 18.81
C TRP A 111 -4.00 27.69 19.99
N GLU A 112 -3.59 27.31 21.21
CA GLU A 112 -3.64 28.18 22.39
C GLU A 112 -2.94 29.52 22.15
N THR A 113 -1.77 29.51 21.51
CA THR A 113 -1.00 30.72 21.19
C THR A 113 -1.75 31.61 20.21
N VAL A 114 -2.42 31.01 19.22
CA VAL A 114 -3.16 31.74 18.19
C VAL A 114 -4.45 32.32 18.75
N ASP A 115 -5.22 31.51 19.46
CA ASP A 115 -6.51 31.89 20.03
C ASP A 115 -6.35 33.05 21.03
N LYS A 116 -5.37 32.96 21.94
CA LYS A 116 -5.07 34.03 22.91
C LYS A 116 -4.66 35.33 22.22
N ALA A 117 -3.76 35.28 21.25
CA ALA A 117 -3.28 36.48 20.57
C ALA A 117 -4.37 37.15 19.70
N ALA A 118 -5.18 36.36 18.98
CA ALA A 118 -6.22 36.90 18.11
C ALA A 118 -7.38 37.49 18.92
N ILE A 119 -7.83 36.79 19.97
CA ILE A 119 -9.00 37.21 20.73
C ILE A 119 -8.74 38.49 21.53
N GLU A 120 -7.48 38.81 21.82
CA GLU A 120 -7.07 40.09 22.38
C GLU A 120 -7.64 41.29 21.59
N HIS A 121 -7.77 41.12 20.28
CA HIS A 121 -8.28 42.11 19.34
C HIS A 121 -9.74 41.86 18.91
N GLY A 122 -10.46 40.94 19.57
CA GLY A 122 -11.81 40.54 19.17
C GLY A 122 -11.84 39.78 17.84
N LEU A 123 -10.77 39.05 17.54
CA LEU A 123 -10.59 38.30 16.30
C LEU A 123 -10.31 36.81 16.60
N ALA A 124 -10.57 35.93 15.65
CA ALA A 124 -10.14 34.53 15.67
C ALA A 124 -9.99 34.00 14.25
N THR A 125 -9.44 32.79 14.11
CA THR A 125 -9.49 32.04 12.84
C THR A 125 -9.87 30.60 13.13
N VAL A 126 -10.05 29.80 12.09
CA VAL A 126 -10.40 28.38 12.24
C VAL A 126 -9.17 27.60 12.70
N GLY A 127 -9.31 26.93 13.85
CA GLY A 127 -8.32 26.02 14.41
C GLY A 127 -8.89 24.63 14.73
N GLY A 128 -8.12 23.81 15.45
CA GLY A 128 -8.58 22.52 15.98
C GLY A 128 -9.41 22.65 17.25
N THR A 129 -9.72 21.52 17.89
CA THR A 129 -10.57 21.45 19.10
C THR A 129 -9.81 21.10 20.39
N VAL A 130 -8.48 21.08 20.31
CA VAL A 130 -7.53 20.83 21.40
C VAL A 130 -6.47 21.92 21.33
N ASN A 131 -6.31 22.70 22.39
CA ASN A 131 -5.53 23.94 22.34
C ASN A 131 -4.01 23.72 22.18
N HIS A 132 -3.48 22.58 22.62
CA HIS A 132 -2.06 22.23 22.49
C HIS A 132 -1.73 21.51 21.16
N THR A 133 -2.71 21.34 20.27
CA THR A 133 -2.46 20.84 18.91
C THR A 133 -1.67 21.85 18.09
N GLY A 134 -0.68 21.37 17.34
CA GLY A 134 0.17 22.21 16.49
C GLY A 134 -0.57 22.76 15.27
N VAL A 135 -0.37 24.06 14.99
CA VAL A 135 -1.01 24.78 13.89
C VAL A 135 -0.61 24.19 12.53
N ALA A 136 0.69 23.96 12.30
CA ALA A 136 1.19 23.53 10.99
C ALA A 136 0.62 22.18 10.56
N GLY A 137 0.75 21.13 11.38
CA GLY A 137 0.26 19.80 11.03
C GLY A 137 -1.25 19.76 10.80
N LEU A 138 -2.02 20.47 11.63
CA LEU A 138 -3.47 20.55 11.47
C LEU A 138 -3.86 21.25 10.17
N THR A 139 -3.26 22.42 9.90
CA THR A 139 -3.59 23.26 8.73
C THR A 139 -3.15 22.62 7.42
N LEU A 140 -1.94 22.05 7.37
CA LEU A 140 -1.40 21.43 6.16
C LEU A 140 -2.19 20.20 5.70
N GLY A 141 -2.90 19.54 6.61
CA GLY A 141 -3.79 18.42 6.31
C GLY A 141 -5.26 18.80 6.13
N GLY A 142 -5.65 20.07 6.25
CA GLY A 142 -7.05 20.49 6.28
C GLY A 142 -7.34 21.42 7.45
N GLY A 143 -7.84 20.81 8.52
CA GLY A 143 -8.06 21.43 9.82
C GLY A 143 -9.48 21.94 9.96
N TYR A 144 -10.22 21.39 10.92
CA TYR A 144 -11.57 21.87 11.25
C TYR A 144 -11.75 21.98 12.76
N GLY A 145 -12.74 22.77 13.16
CA GLY A 145 -13.12 22.96 14.56
C GLY A 145 -14.39 23.81 14.69
N PHE A 146 -14.56 24.43 15.87
CA PHE A 146 -15.81 25.10 16.23
C PHE A 146 -16.22 26.28 15.34
N LEU A 147 -15.26 26.94 14.68
CA LEU A 147 -15.53 28.04 13.74
C LEU A 147 -15.65 27.60 12.26
N SER A 148 -15.45 26.32 11.98
CA SER A 148 -15.53 25.81 10.61
C SER A 148 -16.90 25.96 9.95
N PRO A 149 -18.03 25.82 10.68
CA PRO A 149 -19.36 26.06 10.12
C PRO A 149 -19.54 27.45 9.51
N THR A 150 -18.88 28.48 10.04
CA THR A 150 -18.95 29.85 9.53
C THR A 150 -17.85 30.15 8.51
N HIS A 151 -16.64 29.65 8.74
CA HIS A 151 -15.43 30.15 8.07
C HIS A 151 -14.64 29.10 7.26
N GLY A 152 -15.15 27.87 7.12
CA GLY A 152 -14.50 26.80 6.38
C GLY A 152 -13.40 26.09 7.18
N LEU A 153 -12.41 25.51 6.51
CA LEU A 153 -11.28 24.84 7.15
C LEU A 153 -10.21 25.86 7.60
N ALA A 154 -9.27 25.42 8.44
CA ALA A 154 -8.08 26.21 8.76
C ALA A 154 -7.33 26.60 7.47
N LEU A 155 -7.18 25.65 6.53
CA LEU A 155 -6.54 25.91 5.23
C LEU A 155 -7.28 26.93 4.35
N ASP A 156 -8.59 27.16 4.53
CA ASP A 156 -9.37 28.15 3.77
C ASP A 156 -9.07 29.57 4.22
N ASN A 157 -8.47 29.68 5.39
CA ASN A 157 -8.12 30.93 6.03
C ASN A 157 -6.63 31.25 5.87
N VAL A 158 -5.84 30.40 5.22
CA VAL A 158 -4.44 30.70 4.89
C VAL A 158 -4.41 31.64 3.68
N LEU A 159 -3.70 32.75 3.81
CA LEU A 159 -3.43 33.75 2.77
C LEU A 159 -2.06 33.55 2.12
N GLY A 160 -1.13 32.95 2.86
CA GLY A 160 0.20 32.60 2.37
C GLY A 160 1.04 31.89 3.43
N ALA A 161 2.22 31.43 3.03
CA ALA A 161 3.18 30.78 3.92
C ALA A 161 4.63 31.09 3.50
N THR A 162 5.51 31.19 4.49
CA THR A 162 6.97 31.14 4.29
C THR A 162 7.44 29.72 4.56
N ILE A 163 8.03 29.08 3.55
CA ILE A 163 8.37 27.66 3.55
C ILE A 163 9.82 27.45 3.12
N VAL A 164 10.52 26.54 3.78
CA VAL A 164 11.87 26.11 3.40
C VAL A 164 11.79 24.76 2.68
N LEU A 165 12.31 24.73 1.46
CA LEU A 165 12.20 23.61 0.52
C LEU A 165 13.31 22.56 0.73
N ALA A 166 13.20 21.45 0.01
CA ALA A 166 14.12 20.30 0.17
C ALA A 166 15.59 20.64 -0.15
N ASN A 167 15.82 21.58 -1.07
CA ASN A 167 17.16 22.10 -1.38
C ASN A 167 17.66 23.17 -0.37
N GLY A 168 16.88 23.47 0.67
CA GLY A 168 17.13 24.49 1.67
C GLY A 168 16.94 25.93 1.18
N SER A 169 16.28 26.16 0.03
CA SER A 169 15.85 27.51 -0.37
C SER A 169 14.59 27.94 0.38
N ILE A 170 14.46 29.24 0.64
CA ILE A 170 13.30 29.84 1.31
C ILE A 170 12.37 30.37 0.21
N ALA A 171 11.10 30.03 0.29
CA ALA A 171 10.08 30.44 -0.67
C ALA A 171 8.86 31.02 0.04
N THR A 172 8.17 31.92 -0.64
CA THR A 172 6.82 32.35 -0.27
C THR A 172 5.81 31.64 -1.16
N ALA A 173 4.79 31.04 -0.55
CA ALA A 173 3.67 30.38 -1.24
C ALA A 173 2.38 31.14 -0.94
N ASN A 174 1.79 31.78 -1.95
CA ASN A 174 0.49 32.47 -1.90
C ASN A 174 -0.18 32.45 -3.30
N GLU A 175 -1.30 33.16 -3.48
CA GLU A 175 -2.03 33.17 -4.77
C GLU A 175 -1.23 33.78 -5.94
N THR A 176 -0.25 34.63 -5.65
CA THR A 176 0.54 35.38 -6.66
C THR A 176 1.98 34.89 -6.80
N GLU A 177 2.51 34.16 -5.81
CA GLU A 177 3.88 33.68 -5.75
C GLU A 177 3.90 32.20 -5.36
N ASN A 178 4.50 31.35 -6.19
CA ASN A 178 4.43 29.88 -6.08
C ASN A 178 3.00 29.35 -5.83
N PRO A 179 2.00 29.70 -6.67
CA PRO A 179 0.60 29.34 -6.46
C PRO A 179 0.32 27.83 -6.52
N ASP A 180 1.16 27.08 -7.24
CA ASP A 180 1.15 25.61 -7.27
C ASP A 180 1.63 24.99 -5.95
N LEU A 181 2.68 25.55 -5.35
CA LEU A 181 3.09 25.20 -3.98
C LEU A 181 2.03 25.58 -2.96
N PHE A 182 1.44 26.77 -3.07
CA PHE A 182 0.37 27.24 -2.20
C PHE A 182 -0.88 26.38 -2.27
N TRP A 183 -1.20 25.88 -3.47
CA TRP A 183 -2.20 24.84 -3.66
C TRP A 183 -1.77 23.54 -2.93
N GLY A 184 -0.56 23.05 -3.17
CA GLY A 184 -0.08 21.78 -2.59
C GLY A 184 -0.09 21.72 -1.06
N ILE A 185 0.35 22.79 -0.39
CA ILE A 185 0.43 22.83 1.08
C ILE A 185 -0.94 22.90 1.77
N ARG A 186 -2.01 23.26 1.06
CA ARG A 186 -3.38 23.31 1.61
C ARG A 186 -4.07 21.95 1.47
N GLY A 187 -3.53 20.94 2.15
CA GLY A 187 -4.10 19.59 2.20
C GLY A 187 -3.09 18.48 1.96
N GLY A 188 -1.95 18.76 1.30
CA GLY A 188 -0.90 17.78 1.01
C GLY A 188 0.09 17.53 2.16
N GLY A 189 -0.14 18.10 3.34
CA GLY A 189 0.66 17.83 4.53
C GLY A 189 2.08 18.39 4.46
N SER A 190 3.02 17.69 5.10
CA SER A 190 4.43 18.08 5.19
C SER A 190 5.27 17.75 3.96
N ASN A 191 4.65 17.32 2.86
CA ASN A 191 5.35 16.79 1.68
C ASN A 191 6.18 17.82 0.89
N PHE A 192 6.02 19.13 1.11
CA PHE A 192 6.63 20.12 0.21
C PHE A 192 7.70 21.00 0.86
N GLY A 193 7.93 20.83 2.16
CA GLY A 193 8.86 21.66 2.90
C GLY A 193 8.45 21.92 4.34
N VAL A 194 9.29 22.67 5.04
CA VAL A 194 9.08 23.09 6.42
C VAL A 194 8.48 24.49 6.41
N VAL A 195 7.18 24.61 6.74
CA VAL A 195 6.54 25.92 6.86
C VAL A 195 7.00 26.59 8.16
N ALA A 196 7.70 27.71 8.03
CA ALA A 196 8.22 28.50 9.14
C ALA A 196 7.18 29.51 9.68
N GLU A 197 6.35 30.07 8.80
CA GLU A 197 5.28 31.00 9.17
C GLU A 197 4.08 30.87 8.21
N PHE A 198 2.87 30.91 8.75
CA PHE A 198 1.62 31.06 8.03
C PHE A 198 1.08 32.48 8.19
N VAL A 199 0.42 32.98 7.14
CA VAL A 199 -0.37 34.20 7.19
C VAL A 199 -1.84 33.81 7.13
N PHE A 200 -2.57 34.02 8.22
CA PHE A 200 -3.99 33.70 8.33
C PHE A 200 -4.88 34.93 8.21
N ARG A 201 -6.02 34.76 7.54
CA ARG A 201 -7.18 35.64 7.65
C ARG A 201 -7.82 35.43 9.03
N LEU A 202 -8.13 36.52 9.71
CA LEU A 202 -8.84 36.54 10.98
C LEU A 202 -10.25 37.12 10.78
N HIS A 203 -11.19 36.66 11.60
CA HIS A 203 -12.60 37.03 11.57
C HIS A 203 -13.02 37.64 12.91
N PRO A 204 -13.98 38.57 12.92
CA PRO A 204 -14.57 39.07 14.16
C PRO A 204 -15.09 37.91 15.02
N GLN A 205 -14.68 37.89 16.30
CA GLN A 205 -15.05 36.84 17.24
C GLN A 205 -15.42 37.43 18.60
N ARG A 206 -16.52 36.94 19.18
CA ARG A 206 -16.92 37.31 20.54
C ARG A 206 -15.92 36.80 21.55
N ARG A 207 -15.62 37.62 22.55
CA ARG A 207 -14.77 37.27 23.71
C ARG A 207 -15.30 36.11 24.51
N ALA A 208 -16.62 36.01 24.63
CA ALA A 208 -17.27 34.95 25.37
C ALA A 208 -18.36 34.29 24.51
N VAL A 209 -18.43 32.96 24.61
CA VAL A 209 -19.29 32.08 23.81
C VAL A 209 -19.93 31.02 24.70
N PHE A 210 -21.10 30.52 24.32
CA PHE A 210 -21.76 29.45 25.02
C PHE A 210 -21.12 28.11 24.65
N ALA A 211 -20.38 27.51 25.58
CA ALA A 211 -19.77 26.21 25.37
C ALA A 211 -19.54 25.46 26.69
N GLY A 212 -19.42 24.14 26.59
CA GLY A 212 -19.11 23.30 27.73
C GLY A 212 -19.60 21.88 27.53
N ARG A 213 -19.52 21.08 28.59
CA ARG A 213 -19.82 19.65 28.56
C ARG A 213 -21.12 19.35 29.29
N ALA A 214 -21.99 18.59 28.63
CA ALA A 214 -23.10 17.89 29.25
C ALA A 214 -22.84 16.37 29.25
N LEU A 215 -23.35 15.64 30.25
CA LEU A 215 -23.27 14.17 30.31
C LEU A 215 -24.66 13.54 30.32
N TYR A 216 -24.79 12.44 29.59
CA TYR A 216 -26.02 11.65 29.49
C TYR A 216 -25.71 10.18 29.74
N HIS A 217 -26.50 9.51 30.57
CA HIS A 217 -26.33 8.06 30.73
C HIS A 217 -26.90 7.29 29.54
N ARG A 218 -26.54 6.01 29.46
CA ARG A 218 -27.09 5.05 28.49
C ARG A 218 -28.61 5.14 28.32
N ARG A 219 -29.39 5.28 29.41
CA ARG A 219 -30.86 5.35 29.38
C ARG A 219 -31.42 6.58 28.63
N GLN A 220 -30.60 7.61 28.41
CA GLN A 220 -30.95 8.84 27.73
C GLN A 220 -30.46 8.86 26.28
N LEU A 221 -29.72 7.83 25.84
CA LEU A 221 -29.02 7.85 24.55
C LEU A 221 -30.00 7.94 23.38
N GLU A 222 -31.14 7.25 23.43
CA GLU A 222 -32.16 7.34 22.37
C GLU A 222 -32.69 8.77 22.20
N ALA A 223 -33.07 9.41 23.31
CA ALA A 223 -33.53 10.79 23.30
C ALA A 223 -32.43 11.76 22.84
N LEU A 224 -31.19 11.55 23.29
CA LEU A 224 -30.03 12.35 22.89
C LEU A 224 -29.76 12.24 21.38
N ILE A 225 -29.75 11.04 20.81
CA ILE A 225 -29.47 10.86 19.38
C ILE A 225 -30.64 11.35 18.52
N SER A 226 -31.87 11.25 19.01
CA SER A 226 -33.03 11.90 18.38
C SER A 226 -32.87 13.44 18.32
N ALA A 227 -32.53 14.08 19.45
CA ALA A 227 -32.25 15.51 19.50
C ALA A 227 -31.06 15.91 18.62
N THR A 228 -30.05 15.03 18.53
CA THR A 228 -28.86 15.23 17.68
C THR A 228 -29.21 15.15 16.20
N ALA A 229 -30.06 14.20 15.79
CA ALA A 229 -30.52 14.07 14.42
C ALA A 229 -31.35 15.28 13.97
N GLU A 230 -32.24 15.77 14.82
CA GLU A 230 -33.02 16.99 14.53
C GLU A 230 -32.13 18.24 14.46
N TRP A 231 -31.19 18.39 15.40
CA TRP A 231 -30.20 19.47 15.32
C TRP A 231 -29.36 19.37 14.04
N TRP A 232 -28.97 18.15 13.62
CA TRP A 232 -28.18 17.92 12.40
C TRP A 232 -28.90 18.32 11.12
N ASP A 233 -30.23 18.24 11.09
CA ASP A 233 -31.04 18.66 9.96
C ASP A 233 -31.12 20.20 9.84
N SER A 234 -30.84 20.96 10.92
CA SER A 234 -30.84 22.43 10.92
C SER A 234 -29.89 23.04 11.97
N PRO A 235 -28.57 22.82 11.88
CA PRO A 235 -27.64 23.19 12.94
C PRO A 235 -27.22 24.67 12.90
N GLY A 236 -27.54 25.39 11.83
CA GLY A 236 -27.03 26.74 11.59
C GLY A 236 -25.51 26.78 11.41
N ASP A 237 -24.96 27.98 11.27
CA ASP A 237 -23.52 28.24 11.04
C ASP A 237 -22.77 28.69 12.31
N ARG A 238 -23.49 28.91 13.43
CA ARG A 238 -22.94 29.34 14.72
C ARG A 238 -22.76 28.20 15.71
N SER A 239 -23.06 26.97 15.35
CA SER A 239 -23.08 25.84 16.29
C SER A 239 -22.30 24.63 15.80
N ALA A 240 -21.81 23.84 16.76
CA ALA A 240 -21.12 22.58 16.53
C ALA A 240 -21.20 21.74 17.81
N GLN A 241 -21.06 20.41 17.69
CA GLN A 241 -20.97 19.55 18.86
C GLN A 241 -20.05 18.35 18.64
N ILE A 242 -19.45 17.87 19.73
CA ILE A 242 -18.65 16.64 19.77
C ILE A 242 -19.31 15.71 20.80
N GLN A 243 -19.55 14.46 20.42
CA GLN A 243 -20.15 13.45 21.29
C GLN A 243 -19.21 12.28 21.50
N ALA A 244 -18.75 12.08 22.74
CA ALA A 244 -17.76 11.06 23.07
C ALA A 244 -18.28 10.07 24.11
N ALA A 245 -18.17 8.78 23.82
CA ALA A 245 -18.36 7.73 24.81
C ALA A 245 -17.30 7.88 25.92
N THR A 246 -17.74 7.92 27.17
CA THR A 246 -16.89 8.16 28.34
C THR A 246 -17.46 7.51 29.60
N VAL A 247 -16.85 7.82 30.75
CA VAL A 247 -17.31 7.41 32.08
C VAL A 247 -17.76 8.65 32.85
N GLY A 248 -18.95 8.58 33.45
CA GLY A 248 -19.52 9.64 34.28
C GLY A 248 -18.84 9.76 35.65
N PRO A 249 -19.08 10.87 36.38
CA PRO A 249 -18.55 11.08 37.72
C PRO A 249 -18.94 10.00 38.74
N ASP A 250 -20.05 9.29 38.48
CA ASP A 250 -20.56 8.17 39.26
C ASP A 250 -19.96 6.81 38.84
N GLY A 251 -18.99 6.81 37.93
CA GLY A 251 -18.33 5.61 37.41
C GLY A 251 -19.14 4.85 36.35
N GLN A 252 -20.33 5.32 35.97
CA GLN A 252 -21.16 4.65 34.97
C GLN A 252 -20.82 5.09 33.55
N PRO A 253 -20.97 4.24 32.53
CA PRO A 253 -20.86 4.66 31.13
C PRO A 253 -21.79 5.83 30.82
N ALA A 254 -21.25 6.86 30.14
CA ALA A 254 -21.96 8.08 29.79
C ALA A 254 -21.51 8.62 28.43
N MET A 255 -22.42 9.30 27.72
CA MET A 255 -22.10 10.08 26.53
C MET A 255 -21.82 11.52 26.95
N ALA A 256 -20.61 12.00 26.69
CA ALA A 256 -20.25 13.39 26.86
C ALA A 256 -20.57 14.18 25.59
N VAL A 257 -21.31 15.26 25.72
CA VAL A 257 -21.65 16.17 24.63
C VAL A 257 -20.96 17.50 24.92
N ILE A 258 -19.95 17.85 24.13
CA ILE A 258 -19.39 19.19 24.11
C ILE A 258 -20.23 20.00 23.13
N MET A 259 -20.96 20.98 23.66
CA MET A 259 -21.78 21.89 22.86
C MET A 259 -21.02 23.19 22.65
N PHE A 260 -21.14 23.75 21.44
CA PHE A 260 -20.63 25.07 21.12
C PHE A 260 -21.71 25.86 20.39
N TYR A 261 -21.95 27.08 20.86
CA TYR A 261 -22.74 28.09 20.17
C TYR A 261 -22.00 29.43 20.25
N ASN A 262 -21.67 30.01 19.10
CA ASN A 262 -20.98 31.30 19.02
C ASN A 262 -21.91 32.46 19.34
N GLY A 263 -22.38 32.56 20.58
CA GLY A 263 -23.36 33.52 21.07
C GLY A 263 -23.40 33.58 22.59
N SER A 264 -24.36 34.33 23.11
CA SER A 264 -24.58 34.43 24.57
C SER A 264 -25.16 33.14 25.15
N GLU A 265 -25.06 32.96 26.47
CA GLU A 265 -25.67 31.83 27.16
C GLU A 265 -27.19 31.72 26.94
N ALA A 266 -27.90 32.85 26.88
CA ALA A 266 -29.34 32.86 26.62
C ALA A 266 -29.69 32.32 25.22
N GLU A 267 -28.94 32.75 24.19
CA GLU A 267 -29.12 32.26 22.82
C GLU A 267 -28.77 30.77 22.73
N GLY A 268 -27.64 30.36 23.32
CA GLY A 268 -27.17 28.99 23.27
C GLY A 268 -28.07 27.99 24.01
N ARG A 269 -28.58 28.36 25.19
CA ARG A 269 -29.55 27.53 25.93
C ARG A 269 -30.88 27.40 25.20
N ALA A 270 -31.37 28.48 24.59
CA ALA A 270 -32.58 28.42 23.77
C ALA A 270 -32.38 27.53 22.53
N PHE A 271 -31.23 27.66 21.88
CA PHE A 271 -30.88 26.87 20.69
C PHE A 271 -30.74 25.37 21.00
N TYR A 272 -30.04 25.01 22.07
CA TYR A 272 -29.85 23.62 22.51
C TYR A 272 -30.92 23.13 23.52
N HIS A 273 -32.08 23.79 23.63
CA HIS A 273 -33.07 23.51 24.70
C HIS A 273 -33.41 22.02 24.86
N ARG A 274 -33.62 21.30 23.75
CA ARG A 274 -33.94 19.85 23.79
C ARG A 274 -32.89 19.00 24.48
N PHE A 275 -31.61 19.38 24.37
CA PHE A 275 -30.53 18.68 25.05
C PHE A 275 -30.61 18.87 26.57
N PHE A 276 -31.06 20.03 27.04
CA PHE A 276 -31.27 20.29 28.47
C PHE A 276 -32.59 19.68 28.97
N ASP A 277 -33.64 19.66 28.15
CA ASP A 277 -34.95 19.06 28.49
C ASP A 277 -34.86 17.54 28.73
N ILE A 278 -33.88 16.86 28.12
CA ILE A 278 -33.56 15.44 28.40
C ILE A 278 -33.12 15.23 29.87
N GLY A 279 -32.64 16.28 30.54
CA GLY A 279 -32.16 16.25 31.91
C GLY A 279 -30.76 15.64 32.03
N PRO A 280 -29.71 16.28 31.50
CA PRO A 280 -28.35 15.75 31.60
C PRO A 280 -27.95 15.52 33.06
N VAL A 281 -27.20 14.44 33.33
CA VAL A 281 -26.73 14.15 34.70
C VAL A 281 -25.60 15.07 35.15
N LEU A 282 -24.99 15.77 34.21
CA LEU A 282 -24.07 16.87 34.45
C LEU A 282 -24.33 17.96 33.40
N ASP A 283 -24.57 19.20 33.83
CA ASP A 283 -24.57 20.39 32.97
C ASP A 283 -23.44 21.32 33.39
N GLN A 284 -22.41 21.43 32.55
CA GLN A 284 -21.33 22.41 32.68
C GLN A 284 -21.29 23.37 31.48
N VAL A 285 -22.37 23.47 30.71
CA VAL A 285 -22.47 24.34 29.54
C VAL A 285 -22.88 25.75 30.00
N LYS A 286 -22.05 26.74 29.68
CA LYS A 286 -22.22 28.14 30.12
C LYS A 286 -21.47 29.08 29.18
N GLU A 287 -21.57 30.39 29.40
CA GLU A 287 -20.67 31.32 28.73
C GLU A 287 -19.23 31.17 29.26
N ILE A 288 -18.27 30.95 28.35
CA ILE A 288 -16.83 30.85 28.66
C ILE A 288 -16.02 31.74 27.71
N PRO A 289 -14.79 32.14 28.08
CA PRO A 289 -13.86 32.81 27.15
C PRO A 289 -13.63 31.96 25.90
N TYR A 290 -13.56 32.59 24.73
CA TYR A 290 -13.39 31.86 23.46
C TYR A 290 -12.06 31.07 23.43
N GLU A 291 -10.99 31.66 23.95
CA GLU A 291 -9.68 31.03 24.07
C GLU A 291 -9.66 29.77 24.95
N ASP A 292 -10.69 29.57 25.79
CA ASP A 292 -10.81 28.39 26.64
C ASP A 292 -11.60 27.25 25.98
N VAL A 293 -12.29 27.50 24.86
CA VAL A 293 -13.15 26.50 24.21
C VAL A 293 -12.35 25.26 23.79
N ASN A 294 -11.16 25.47 23.21
CA ASN A 294 -10.27 24.39 22.79
C ASN A 294 -9.59 23.66 23.95
N SER A 295 -9.78 24.09 25.20
CA SER A 295 -9.26 23.41 26.38
C SER A 295 -10.23 22.37 26.96
N LEU A 296 -11.49 22.35 26.52
CA LEU A 296 -12.55 21.49 27.07
C LEU A 296 -12.24 19.98 27.00
N GLN A 297 -11.33 19.58 26.11
CA GLN A 297 -10.90 18.19 25.93
C GLN A 297 -9.57 17.84 26.61
N ASN A 298 -8.80 18.85 27.08
CA ASN A 298 -7.42 18.66 27.54
C ASN A 298 -7.28 17.64 28.67
N ALA A 299 -8.25 17.60 29.59
CA ALA A 299 -8.23 16.68 30.72
C ALA A 299 -8.31 15.20 30.29
N SER A 300 -8.83 14.91 29.08
CA SER A 300 -8.86 13.55 28.52
C SER A 300 -7.71 13.25 27.56
N LEU A 301 -7.00 14.28 27.07
CA LEU A 301 -5.98 14.19 26.02
C LEU A 301 -4.70 14.90 26.45
N TYR A 302 -4.09 14.44 27.55
CA TYR A 302 -2.90 15.05 28.13
C TYR A 302 -1.61 14.43 27.58
N HIS A 303 -0.49 15.15 27.71
CA HIS A 303 0.80 14.70 27.23
C HIS A 303 1.31 13.48 28.00
N GLY A 304 1.98 12.56 27.31
CA GLY A 304 2.64 11.41 27.92
C GLY A 304 1.72 10.19 28.10
N GLN A 305 0.53 10.21 27.51
CA GLN A 305 -0.30 9.01 27.35
C GLN A 305 0.11 8.24 26.11
N GLY A 306 -0.01 6.92 26.13
CA GLY A 306 -0.03 6.14 24.90
C GLY A 306 -1.36 6.35 24.17
N VAL A 307 -1.28 6.52 22.85
CA VAL A 307 -2.42 6.85 22.01
C VAL A 307 -2.35 6.05 20.71
N TYR A 308 -3.49 5.51 20.29
CA TYR A 308 -3.72 5.06 18.92
C TYR A 308 -5.08 5.57 18.50
N PHE A 309 -5.19 6.16 17.30
CA PHE A 309 -6.49 6.58 16.80
C PHE A 309 -6.69 6.27 15.33
N LYS A 310 -7.97 6.21 14.94
CA LYS A 310 -8.39 6.06 13.57
C LYS A 310 -9.71 6.79 13.32
N GLY A 311 -9.79 7.50 12.19
CA GLY A 311 -11.05 8.03 11.68
C GLY A 311 -11.91 6.97 10.98
N ALA A 312 -13.22 7.09 11.11
CA ALA A 312 -14.23 6.45 10.30
C ALA A 312 -15.27 7.50 9.89
N ALA A 313 -15.86 7.31 8.73
CA ALA A 313 -16.85 8.24 8.20
C ALA A 313 -18.26 7.71 8.47
N HIS A 314 -19.21 8.60 8.75
CA HIS A 314 -20.63 8.24 8.89
C HIS A 314 -21.50 9.38 8.36
N ARG A 315 -22.70 9.09 7.83
CA ARG A 315 -23.49 10.10 7.11
C ARG A 315 -24.27 11.06 8.00
N ARG A 316 -24.82 10.55 9.09
CA ARG A 316 -25.71 11.28 9.99
C ARG A 316 -25.71 10.62 11.38
N PRO A 317 -26.21 11.32 12.42
CA PRO A 317 -26.52 10.69 13.68
C PRO A 317 -27.48 9.51 13.47
N ASP A 318 -27.11 8.34 14.00
CA ASP A 318 -27.90 7.11 13.93
C ASP A 318 -27.87 6.41 15.30
N TYR A 319 -29.06 6.16 15.85
CA TYR A 319 -29.18 5.64 17.22
C TYR A 319 -28.59 4.24 17.36
N GLU A 320 -28.89 3.34 16.43
CA GLU A 320 -28.45 1.95 16.51
C GLU A 320 -26.92 1.85 16.42
N THR A 321 -26.31 2.59 15.48
CA THR A 321 -24.86 2.67 15.32
C THR A 321 -24.20 3.23 16.58
N VAL A 322 -24.71 4.35 17.10
CA VAL A 322 -24.15 5.00 18.29
C VAL A 322 -24.32 4.12 19.52
N LEU A 323 -25.48 3.47 19.70
CA LEU A 323 -25.74 2.56 20.82
C LEU A 323 -24.78 1.38 20.81
N ARG A 324 -24.61 0.71 19.66
CA ARG A 324 -23.68 -0.42 19.51
C ARG A 324 -22.24 -0.02 19.80
N ALA A 325 -21.80 1.10 19.25
CA ALA A 325 -20.46 1.64 19.47
C ALA A 325 -20.24 2.02 20.95
N PHE A 326 -21.23 2.68 21.56
CA PHE A 326 -21.23 3.07 22.97
C PHE A 326 -21.15 1.86 23.90
N ASP A 327 -22.03 0.88 23.73
CA ASP A 327 -22.07 -0.33 24.55
C ASP A 327 -20.79 -1.14 24.41
N ARG A 328 -20.25 -1.23 23.19
CA ARG A 328 -18.98 -1.94 22.98
C ARG A 328 -17.81 -1.22 23.61
N ALA A 329 -17.69 0.10 23.45
CA ALA A 329 -16.64 0.88 24.11
C ALA A 329 -16.74 0.78 25.64
N ALA A 330 -17.95 0.83 26.20
CA ALA A 330 -18.19 0.64 27.62
C ALA A 330 -17.75 -0.75 28.11
N ALA A 331 -18.06 -1.80 27.36
CA ALA A 331 -17.64 -3.17 27.68
C ALA A 331 -16.12 -3.35 27.63
N LEU A 332 -15.46 -2.74 26.63
CA LEU A 332 -13.99 -2.78 26.53
C LEU A 332 -13.32 -2.04 27.69
N ASN A 333 -13.90 -0.94 28.15
CA ASN A 333 -13.42 -0.16 29.30
C ASN A 333 -13.58 -0.85 30.66
N ALA A 334 -14.29 -1.97 30.75
CA ALA A 334 -14.43 -2.73 32.00
C ALA A 334 -13.20 -3.58 32.35
N GLY A 335 -12.30 -3.83 31.38
CA GLY A 335 -11.06 -4.57 31.58
C GLY A 335 -9.85 -3.67 31.86
N PRO A 336 -8.73 -4.24 32.35
CA PRO A 336 -7.47 -3.51 32.46
C PRO A 336 -6.87 -3.22 31.06
N GLY A 337 -6.02 -2.19 30.97
CA GLY A 337 -5.30 -1.85 29.75
C GLY A 337 -5.83 -0.58 29.07
N PRO A 338 -5.74 -0.48 27.73
CA PRO A 338 -6.17 0.68 26.98
C PRO A 338 -7.67 1.00 27.13
N ASN A 339 -7.99 2.28 27.19
CA ASN A 339 -9.34 2.82 27.31
C ASN A 339 -9.82 3.35 25.94
N PRO A 340 -10.63 2.60 25.18
CA PRO A 340 -11.17 3.07 23.92
C PRO A 340 -12.35 4.04 24.11
N ARG A 341 -12.43 5.01 23.20
CA ARG A 341 -13.53 5.97 23.08
C ARG A 341 -13.93 6.09 21.61
N VAL A 342 -15.23 6.22 21.40
CA VAL A 342 -15.80 6.60 20.10
C VAL A 342 -16.28 8.04 20.22
N ILE A 343 -15.77 8.90 19.36
CA ILE A 343 -16.02 10.34 19.33
C ILE A 343 -16.69 10.66 18.01
N PHE A 344 -17.96 11.02 18.04
CA PHE A 344 -18.70 11.53 16.88
C PHE A 344 -18.55 13.04 16.82
N GLU A 345 -18.00 13.54 15.72
CA GLU A 345 -17.80 14.95 15.52
C GLU A 345 -18.83 15.52 14.54
N TYR A 346 -19.65 16.43 15.05
CA TYR A 346 -20.72 17.03 14.28
C TYR A 346 -20.46 18.52 14.06
N TYR A 347 -19.93 18.83 12.88
CA TYR A 347 -19.79 20.18 12.37
C TYR A 347 -20.69 20.37 11.16
N PRO A 348 -21.49 21.44 11.07
CA PRO A 348 -22.14 21.83 9.83
C PRO A 348 -21.12 21.91 8.67
N LEU A 349 -21.29 21.06 7.66
CA LEU A 349 -20.32 20.91 6.57
C LEU A 349 -20.58 21.84 5.38
N GLN A 350 -21.73 22.54 5.34
CA GLN A 350 -22.18 23.32 4.20
C GLN A 350 -21.15 24.37 3.76
N ARG A 351 -20.48 25.03 4.71
CA ARG A 351 -19.43 25.99 4.38
C ARG A 351 -18.21 25.32 3.78
N ILE A 352 -17.77 24.19 4.35
CA ILE A 352 -16.62 23.41 3.86
C ILE A 352 -16.88 22.88 2.44
N THR A 353 -18.08 22.35 2.20
CA THR A 353 -18.49 21.74 0.92
C THR A 353 -18.87 22.78 -0.14
N SER A 354 -19.04 24.05 0.23
CA SER A 354 -19.33 25.15 -0.73
C SER A 354 -18.14 25.59 -1.58
N HIS A 355 -16.91 25.23 -1.18
CA HIS A 355 -15.70 25.50 -1.95
C HIS A 355 -15.55 24.52 -3.13
N ASP A 356 -14.96 24.98 -4.24
CA ASP A 356 -14.67 24.09 -5.37
C ASP A 356 -13.60 23.06 -4.97
N SER A 357 -13.90 21.78 -5.19
CA SER A 357 -12.96 20.66 -5.00
C SER A 357 -11.61 20.84 -5.70
N GLY A 358 -11.48 21.69 -6.73
CA GLY A 358 -10.23 21.99 -7.41
C GLY A 358 -9.31 23.01 -6.70
N GLU A 359 -9.83 23.80 -5.77
CA GLU A 359 -9.10 24.91 -5.12
C GLU A 359 -7.96 24.45 -4.22
N THR A 360 -8.06 23.24 -3.68
CA THR A 360 -7.11 22.64 -2.74
C THR A 360 -7.03 21.13 -2.97
N PRO A 361 -5.90 20.46 -2.68
CA PRO A 361 -5.82 19.00 -2.70
C PRO A 361 -6.65 18.33 -1.59
N PHE A 362 -7.07 19.08 -0.56
CA PHE A 362 -8.00 18.57 0.45
C PHE A 362 -9.36 18.23 -0.16
N ARG A 363 -9.82 17.01 0.11
CA ARG A 363 -11.10 16.50 -0.38
C ARG A 363 -12.28 17.18 0.31
N ARG A 364 -13.19 17.74 -0.49
CA ARG A 364 -14.34 18.53 0.00
C ARG A 364 -15.64 17.72 0.10
N ASP A 365 -15.64 16.49 -0.36
CA ASP A 365 -16.74 15.52 -0.24
C ASP A 365 -16.80 14.87 1.15
N CYS A 366 -16.27 15.56 2.18
CA CYS A 366 -16.28 15.08 3.55
C CYS A 366 -17.72 14.86 4.05
N ILE A 367 -17.92 13.72 4.68
CA ILE A 367 -19.06 13.44 5.54
C ILE A 367 -18.61 13.55 7.00
N PRO A 368 -19.54 13.57 7.98
CA PRO A 368 -19.18 13.58 9.40
C PRO A 368 -18.18 12.50 9.77
N SER A 369 -17.25 12.86 10.65
CA SER A 369 -16.17 11.99 11.10
C SER A 369 -16.51 11.43 12.48
N ALA A 370 -16.28 10.14 12.64
CA ALA A 370 -16.16 9.49 13.93
C ALA A 370 -14.68 9.16 14.16
N LEU A 371 -14.10 9.67 15.25
CA LEU A 371 -12.77 9.32 15.70
C LEU A 371 -12.86 8.22 16.75
N VAL A 372 -12.18 7.11 16.53
CA VAL A 372 -12.00 6.07 17.53
C VAL A 372 -10.59 6.20 18.08
N VAL A 373 -10.46 6.37 19.39
CA VAL A 373 -9.18 6.56 20.09
C VAL A 373 -9.04 5.58 21.23
N ALA A 374 -7.89 4.92 21.36
CA ALA A 374 -7.50 4.16 22.53
C ALA A 374 -6.38 4.89 23.28
N LEU A 375 -6.53 5.00 24.60
CA LEU A 375 -5.62 5.73 25.50
C LEU A 375 -5.07 4.79 26.57
N TRP A 376 -3.77 4.87 26.89
CA TRP A 376 -3.16 4.06 27.96
C TRP A 376 -2.04 4.80 28.70
N GLY A 377 -1.70 4.32 29.90
CA GLY A 377 -0.72 4.98 30.78
C GLY A 377 0.74 4.57 30.54
N GLU A 378 1.01 3.30 30.25
CA GLU A 378 2.36 2.76 30.09
C GLU A 378 2.61 2.23 28.69
N ASP A 379 3.70 2.66 28.04
CA ASP A 379 4.05 2.22 26.70
C ASP A 379 4.69 0.82 26.70
N THR A 380 3.82 -0.18 26.81
CA THR A 380 4.15 -1.59 26.62
C THR A 380 3.69 -2.04 25.25
N GLN A 381 4.38 -3.04 24.69
CA GLN A 381 3.96 -3.66 23.43
C GLN A 381 2.54 -4.24 23.54
N GLU A 382 2.18 -4.78 24.71
CA GLU A 382 0.83 -5.29 25.00
C GLU A 382 -0.23 -4.20 24.90
N ASN A 383 -0.03 -3.05 25.57
CA ASN A 383 -0.98 -1.93 25.50
C ASN A 383 -1.10 -1.38 24.08
N SER A 384 0.02 -1.25 23.36
CA SER A 384 0.02 -0.80 21.96
C SER A 384 -0.76 -1.74 21.05
N THR A 385 -0.51 -3.05 21.14
CA THR A 385 -1.24 -4.07 20.36
C THR A 385 -2.71 -4.07 20.72
N ARG A 386 -3.05 -4.09 22.02
CA ARG A 386 -4.42 -4.13 22.50
C ARG A 386 -5.22 -2.88 22.13
N GLY A 387 -4.60 -1.70 22.24
CA GLY A 387 -5.21 -0.43 21.87
C GLY A 387 -5.53 -0.40 20.38
N ARG A 388 -4.61 -0.89 19.55
CA ARG A 388 -4.83 -1.04 18.11
C ARG A 388 -6.00 -1.98 17.82
N GLU A 389 -6.03 -3.18 18.39
CA GLU A 389 -7.13 -4.14 18.21
C GLU A 389 -8.50 -3.54 18.56
N MET A 390 -8.61 -2.88 19.72
CA MET A 390 -9.84 -2.24 20.17
C MET A 390 -10.31 -1.14 19.20
N VAL A 391 -9.38 -0.35 18.67
CA VAL A 391 -9.71 0.68 17.68
C VAL A 391 -10.21 0.04 16.39
N TYR A 392 -9.53 -0.98 15.84
CA TYR A 392 -9.99 -1.65 14.62
C TYR A 392 -11.35 -2.33 14.80
N GLU A 393 -11.62 -2.90 15.97
CA GLU A 393 -12.90 -3.50 16.28
C GLU A 393 -14.05 -2.47 16.23
N LEU A 394 -13.89 -1.34 16.92
CA LEU A 394 -14.88 -0.27 16.92
C LEU A 394 -15.02 0.40 15.55
N ILE A 395 -13.93 0.54 14.80
CA ILE A 395 -13.96 1.01 13.40
C ILE A 395 -14.73 0.03 12.51
N GLY A 396 -14.58 -1.28 12.73
CA GLY A 396 -15.35 -2.32 12.05
C GLY A 396 -16.86 -2.11 12.24
N LEU A 397 -17.30 -1.90 13.48
CA LEU A 397 -18.71 -1.61 13.78
C LEU A 397 -19.24 -0.37 13.04
N LEU A 398 -18.46 0.70 12.99
CA LEU A 398 -18.85 1.92 12.27
C LEU A 398 -18.90 1.71 10.75
N LYS A 399 -17.99 0.92 10.19
CA LYS A 399 -17.98 0.57 8.77
C LYS A 399 -19.14 -0.35 8.40
N ASP A 400 -19.42 -1.36 9.20
CA ASP A 400 -20.52 -2.31 8.99
C ASP A 400 -21.89 -1.63 9.05
N ALA A 401 -22.00 -0.56 9.83
CA ALA A 401 -23.20 0.28 9.89
C ALA A 401 -23.32 1.26 8.70
N ASN A 402 -22.25 1.45 7.92
CA ASN A 402 -22.21 2.37 6.79
C ASN A 402 -21.72 1.68 5.48
N PRO A 403 -22.29 0.53 5.08
CA PRO A 403 -21.83 -0.23 3.92
C PRO A 403 -21.98 0.52 2.58
N GLN A 404 -22.87 1.52 2.55
CA GLN A 404 -23.16 2.36 1.39
C GLN A 404 -22.06 3.38 1.06
N LEU A 405 -21.08 3.57 1.94
CA LEU A 405 -19.99 4.53 1.70
C LEU A 405 -19.02 4.00 0.65
N SER A 406 -18.53 4.87 -0.23
CA SER A 406 -17.45 4.54 -1.16
C SER A 406 -16.13 4.31 -0.39
N GLU A 407 -15.14 3.67 -1.02
CA GLU A 407 -13.82 3.49 -0.40
C GLU A 407 -13.13 4.84 -0.15
N GLU A 408 -13.37 5.82 -1.02
CA GLU A 408 -12.93 7.18 -0.86
C GLU A 408 -13.59 7.87 0.34
N GLU A 409 -14.90 7.72 0.55
CA GLU A 409 -15.59 8.23 1.75
C GLU A 409 -15.06 7.55 3.03
N LYS A 410 -14.80 6.23 2.97
CA LYS A 410 -14.25 5.45 4.09
C LYS A 410 -12.82 5.81 4.48
N ALA A 411 -12.06 6.46 3.60
CA ALA A 411 -10.70 6.94 3.90
C ALA A 411 -10.71 7.99 5.03
N GLY A 412 -11.80 8.74 5.17
CA GLY A 412 -12.00 9.71 6.26
C GLY A 412 -11.02 10.89 6.23
N TYR A 413 -10.90 11.55 7.39
CA TYR A 413 -10.00 12.68 7.55
C TYR A 413 -8.54 12.23 7.72
N SER A 414 -7.65 12.67 6.83
CA SER A 414 -6.25 12.23 6.76
C SER A 414 -5.45 12.47 8.05
N ASN A 415 -5.75 13.53 8.81
CA ASN A 415 -5.06 13.77 10.08
C ASN A 415 -5.45 12.78 11.20
N TYR A 416 -6.47 11.95 11.01
CA TYR A 416 -6.90 10.90 11.94
C TYR A 416 -6.47 9.50 11.51
N ASP A 417 -5.40 9.38 10.74
CA ASP A 417 -4.97 8.09 10.23
C ASP A 417 -3.55 7.76 10.66
N ASP A 418 -3.43 6.89 11.66
CA ASP A 418 -2.14 6.39 12.12
C ASP A 418 -1.43 5.51 11.07
N ASP A 419 -2.14 5.02 10.05
CA ASP A 419 -1.50 4.29 8.94
C ASP A 419 -0.73 5.24 8.00
N ALA A 420 -0.85 6.56 8.16
CA ALA A 420 -0.22 7.58 7.30
C ALA A 420 1.32 7.57 7.32
N VAL A 421 1.92 6.86 8.28
CA VAL A 421 3.38 6.68 8.44
C VAL A 421 3.81 5.21 8.25
N SER A 422 2.85 4.34 7.92
CA SER A 422 3.09 2.91 7.76
C SER A 422 3.77 2.58 6.42
N LYS A 423 4.26 1.35 6.27
CA LYS A 423 4.86 0.88 5.00
C LYS A 423 3.89 0.95 3.80
N GLY A 424 2.57 0.95 4.04
CA GLY A 424 1.53 1.12 3.00
C GLY A 424 1.06 2.56 2.79
N ALA A 425 1.66 3.55 3.46
CA ALA A 425 1.19 4.93 3.43
C ALA A 425 1.25 5.57 2.04
N ALA A 426 2.22 5.20 1.20
CA ALA A 426 2.35 5.72 -0.17
C ALA A 426 1.18 5.29 -1.07
N GLU A 427 0.72 4.05 -0.92
CA GLU A 427 -0.45 3.54 -1.64
C GLU A 427 -1.72 4.21 -1.13
N LYS A 428 -1.87 4.32 0.19
CA LYS A 428 -3.01 4.98 0.83
C LYS A 428 -3.09 6.48 0.49
N ALA A 429 -1.96 7.14 0.25
CA ALA A 429 -1.92 8.53 -0.19
C ALA A 429 -2.71 8.74 -1.50
N ARG A 430 -2.74 7.76 -2.41
CA ARG A 430 -3.53 7.83 -3.65
C ARG A 430 -5.03 7.87 -3.36
N LEU A 431 -5.49 7.09 -2.38
CA LEU A 431 -6.89 7.08 -1.96
C LEU A 431 -7.26 8.39 -1.25
N VAL A 432 -6.39 8.88 -0.37
CA VAL A 432 -6.61 10.10 0.42
C VAL A 432 -6.67 11.35 -0.49
N PHE A 433 -5.74 11.47 -1.43
CA PHE A 433 -5.69 12.63 -2.32
C PHE A 433 -6.55 12.46 -3.60
N GLY A 434 -6.94 11.23 -3.93
CA GLY A 434 -7.83 10.91 -5.04
C GLY A 434 -7.36 11.53 -6.36
N LYS A 435 -8.29 12.22 -7.05
CA LYS A 435 -8.03 12.92 -8.32
C LYS A 435 -6.92 13.97 -8.27
N HIS A 436 -6.54 14.44 -7.07
CA HIS A 436 -5.50 15.45 -6.90
C HIS A 436 -4.10 14.86 -6.81
N TYR A 437 -3.96 13.53 -6.65
CA TYR A 437 -2.66 12.88 -6.45
C TYR A 437 -1.68 13.20 -7.58
N ALA A 438 -2.07 13.03 -8.85
CA ALA A 438 -1.19 13.30 -9.99
C ALA A 438 -0.65 14.74 -10.02
N ARG A 439 -1.51 15.73 -9.73
CA ARG A 439 -1.08 17.14 -9.65
C ARG A 439 -0.13 17.37 -8.47
N LEU A 440 -0.38 16.72 -7.34
CA LEU A 440 0.54 16.78 -6.20
C LEU A 440 1.91 16.18 -6.53
N GLN A 441 1.99 15.12 -7.35
CA GLN A 441 3.26 14.54 -7.79
C GLN A 441 4.07 15.51 -8.66
N GLU A 442 3.41 16.30 -9.50
CA GLU A 442 4.08 17.35 -10.30
C GLU A 442 4.60 18.50 -9.43
N VAL A 443 3.79 18.94 -8.45
CA VAL A 443 4.24 19.93 -7.45
C VAL A 443 5.42 19.37 -6.65
N LYS A 444 5.33 18.10 -6.24
CA LYS A 444 6.40 17.40 -5.51
C LYS A 444 7.68 17.36 -6.33
N LYS A 445 7.61 16.97 -7.60
CA LYS A 445 8.75 16.95 -8.52
C LYS A 445 9.45 18.31 -8.60
N ARG A 446 8.68 19.40 -8.61
CA ARG A 446 9.23 20.75 -8.70
C ARG A 446 9.95 21.20 -7.43
N TYR A 447 9.41 20.87 -6.26
CA TYR A 447 9.84 21.46 -4.97
C TYR A 447 10.62 20.48 -4.06
N ASP A 448 10.48 19.18 -4.29
CA ASP A 448 11.15 18.09 -3.58
C ASP A 448 11.32 16.84 -4.49
N PRO A 449 12.15 16.94 -5.56
CA PRO A 449 12.34 15.85 -6.53
C PRO A 449 13.00 14.61 -5.94
N GLU A 450 13.79 14.76 -4.87
CA GLU A 450 14.48 13.66 -4.19
C GLU A 450 13.62 13.03 -3.07
N ASN A 451 12.37 13.49 -2.93
CA ASN A 451 11.42 13.01 -1.92
C ASN A 451 11.97 13.06 -0.47
N VAL A 452 12.69 14.15 -0.15
CA VAL A 452 13.27 14.42 1.17
C VAL A 452 12.20 14.38 2.26
N PHE A 453 11.02 14.96 2.01
CA PHE A 453 9.91 15.00 2.95
C PHE A 453 8.86 13.92 2.64
N HIS A 454 8.93 12.77 3.31
CA HIS A 454 8.07 11.61 3.00
C HIS A 454 7.40 10.96 4.23
N LYS A 455 7.37 11.65 5.38
CA LYS A 455 6.90 11.08 6.66
C LYS A 455 5.41 10.82 6.75
N TRP A 456 4.57 11.62 6.10
CA TRP A 456 3.10 11.57 6.24
C TRP A 456 2.45 11.54 4.87
N PHE A 457 1.72 10.47 4.56
CA PHE A 457 1.14 10.19 3.23
C PHE A 457 2.09 10.59 2.09
N PRO A 458 3.23 9.90 1.96
CA PRO A 458 4.26 10.30 1.02
C PRO A 458 3.75 10.41 -0.41
N ILE A 459 4.03 11.54 -1.03
CA ILE A 459 3.73 11.82 -2.43
C ILE A 459 5.02 11.59 -3.22
N THR A 460 5.04 10.59 -4.11
CA THR A 460 6.21 10.31 -4.94
C THR A 460 6.27 11.27 -6.13
N PRO A 461 7.37 11.98 -6.39
CA PRO A 461 7.49 12.89 -7.53
C PRO A 461 7.38 12.15 -8.88
N VAL A 462 6.89 12.83 -9.92
CA VAL A 462 6.83 12.28 -11.29
C VAL A 462 8.24 12.17 -11.88
N SER A 463 8.61 11.03 -12.46
CA SER A 463 9.92 10.84 -13.13
C SER A 463 9.93 11.44 -14.55
N GLU A 464 11.03 12.09 -14.96
CA GLU A 464 11.16 12.65 -16.31
C GLU A 464 11.48 11.59 -17.37
N ARG A 465 10.69 11.62 -18.46
CA ARG A 465 11.03 11.06 -19.76
C ARG A 465 12.31 11.72 -20.28
N ARG A 466 13.42 10.99 -20.43
CA ARG A 466 14.56 11.46 -21.25
C ARG A 466 14.32 11.12 -22.71
N GLN A 467 14.37 12.12 -23.60
CA GLN A 467 14.42 11.90 -25.05
C GLN A 467 15.70 11.12 -25.41
N PRO A 468 15.65 10.16 -26.34
CA PRO A 468 16.81 9.37 -26.71
C PRO A 468 17.81 10.21 -27.53
N ILE A 469 19.04 10.30 -27.03
CA ILE A 469 20.20 10.73 -27.80
C ILE A 469 20.61 9.57 -28.71
N ILE A 470 20.58 9.78 -30.02
CA ILE A 470 21.13 8.84 -31.00
C ILE A 470 22.66 8.98 -30.94
N ILE A 471 23.36 7.94 -30.49
CA ILE A 471 24.82 7.86 -30.52
C ILE A 471 25.22 6.76 -31.51
N GLU A 472 25.91 7.13 -32.59
CA GLU A 472 26.60 6.21 -33.49
C GLU A 472 27.77 5.54 -32.77
N ILE A 473 27.76 4.21 -32.67
CA ILE A 473 28.82 3.43 -32.03
C ILE A 473 29.81 2.95 -33.09
N ARG A 474 31.09 3.34 -32.94
CA ARG A 474 32.22 2.70 -33.64
C ARG A 474 32.82 1.60 -32.75
N CYS A 475 32.88 0.38 -33.30
CA CYS A 475 33.51 -0.77 -32.67
C CYS A 475 35.03 -0.60 -32.51
N ILE A 476 35.55 -0.96 -31.34
CA ILE A 476 36.97 -1.27 -31.11
C ILE A 476 37.04 -2.73 -30.67
N ALA A 477 38.00 -3.49 -31.22
CA ALA A 477 38.19 -4.91 -31.01
C ALA A 477 39.43 -5.21 -30.14
N LEU A 478 39.44 -6.43 -29.57
CA LEU A 478 40.55 -7.26 -29.01
C LEU A 478 40.69 -7.27 -27.48
N PRO A 479 41.34 -8.29 -26.86
CA PRO A 479 41.39 -9.73 -27.16
C PRO A 479 41.16 -10.63 -25.92
N THR A 480 40.88 -11.91 -26.18
CA THR A 480 40.74 -13.04 -25.24
C THR A 480 42.05 -13.51 -24.62
N THR A 481 42.08 -13.75 -23.30
CA THR A 481 42.79 -14.89 -22.66
C THR A 481 42.21 -15.19 -21.27
N LEU A 482 41.76 -16.44 -21.08
CA LEU A 482 41.44 -17.08 -19.80
C LEU A 482 42.72 -17.63 -19.15
N THR A 483 42.87 -17.52 -17.82
CA THR A 483 43.30 -18.64 -16.95
C THR A 483 43.23 -18.30 -15.45
N ASP A 484 42.83 -19.34 -14.72
CA ASP A 484 43.10 -19.73 -13.32
C ASP A 484 42.30 -19.15 -12.15
N ARG A 485 41.54 -20.06 -11.52
CA ARG A 485 40.72 -19.88 -10.33
C ARG A 485 41.61 -19.74 -9.08
N ARG A 486 41.46 -18.64 -8.36
CA ARG A 486 41.87 -18.51 -6.95
C ARG A 486 40.65 -18.19 -6.11
N GLU A 487 40.44 -18.96 -5.05
CA GLU A 487 39.60 -18.58 -3.92
C GLU A 487 40.00 -17.18 -3.45
N THR A 488 39.10 -16.22 -3.56
CA THR A 488 39.30 -14.86 -3.07
C THR A 488 38.22 -14.51 -2.05
N ALA A 489 38.69 -13.95 -0.95
CA ALA A 489 37.89 -13.42 0.16
C ALA A 489 36.87 -12.38 -0.34
N MET A 490 35.80 -12.21 0.43
CA MET A 490 34.72 -11.26 0.12
C MET A 490 35.28 -9.84 -0.12
N PRO A 491 35.00 -9.21 -1.28
CA PRO A 491 35.37 -7.82 -1.50
C PRO A 491 34.44 -6.94 -0.67
N SER A 492 34.96 -6.40 0.43
CA SER A 492 34.28 -5.38 1.24
C SER A 492 34.34 -3.97 0.62
N ASN A 493 34.84 -3.85 -0.62
CA ASN A 493 34.89 -2.60 -1.36
C ASN A 493 34.48 -2.87 -2.82
N LEU A 494 33.35 -2.32 -3.25
CA LEU A 494 32.88 -2.32 -4.65
C LEU A 494 33.75 -1.44 -5.58
N SER A 495 34.99 -1.13 -5.19
CA SER A 495 35.90 -0.25 -5.93
C SER A 495 36.26 -0.74 -7.33
N ASP A 496 36.07 -2.03 -7.59
CA ASP A 496 36.27 -2.67 -8.90
C ASP A 496 34.96 -2.82 -9.71
N PHE A 497 33.81 -2.44 -9.15
CA PHE A 497 32.56 -2.40 -9.89
C PHE A 497 32.63 -1.28 -10.93
N PRO A 498 32.19 -1.50 -12.19
CA PRO A 498 32.28 -0.50 -13.24
C PRO A 498 31.71 0.86 -12.83
N SER A 499 32.54 1.91 -12.92
CA SER A 499 32.16 3.28 -12.57
C SER A 499 31.03 3.85 -13.44
N GLU A 500 30.83 3.25 -14.60
CA GLU A 500 29.82 3.56 -15.60
C GLU A 500 28.43 3.02 -15.22
N PHE A 501 28.34 2.14 -14.21
CA PHE A 501 27.08 1.65 -13.69
C PHE A 501 26.32 2.78 -12.98
N LYS A 502 25.11 3.08 -13.45
CA LYS A 502 24.29 4.22 -13.00
C LYS A 502 23.29 3.82 -11.92
N GLY A 503 22.96 2.53 -11.88
CA GLY A 503 22.04 1.91 -10.96
C GLY A 503 22.52 1.97 -9.50
N ASP A 504 21.71 1.40 -8.61
CA ASP A 504 22.04 1.35 -7.20
C ASP A 504 22.61 -0.03 -6.85
N LEU A 505 23.72 -0.07 -6.13
CA LEU A 505 24.32 -1.31 -5.63
C LEU A 505 24.05 -1.43 -4.13
N VAL A 506 23.47 -2.55 -3.73
CA VAL A 506 23.14 -2.83 -2.33
C VAL A 506 23.88 -4.10 -1.91
N THR A 507 24.75 -3.98 -0.91
CA THR A 507 25.55 -5.07 -0.30
C THR A 507 25.04 -5.36 1.12
N PRO A 508 25.51 -6.43 1.79
CA PRO A 508 25.08 -6.77 3.16
C PRO A 508 25.18 -5.64 4.20
N GLU A 509 26.11 -4.71 4.00
CA GLU A 509 26.34 -3.57 4.90
C GLU A 509 25.36 -2.41 4.65
N HIS A 510 24.64 -2.41 3.53
CA HIS A 510 23.74 -1.33 3.14
C HIS A 510 22.42 -1.40 3.92
N PRO A 511 21.87 -0.27 4.45
CA PRO A 511 20.65 -0.28 5.28
C PRO A 511 19.42 -0.92 4.62
N GLU A 512 19.25 -0.75 3.30
CA GLU A 512 18.16 -1.37 2.53
C GLU A 512 18.37 -2.86 2.19
N TYR A 513 19.48 -3.49 2.59
CA TYR A 513 19.84 -4.84 2.16
C TYR A 513 18.76 -5.88 2.44
N THR A 514 18.23 -5.90 3.67
CA THR A 514 17.17 -6.83 4.06
C THR A 514 15.94 -6.73 3.17
N LYS A 515 15.59 -5.52 2.72
CA LYS A 515 14.47 -5.28 1.81
C LYS A 515 14.83 -5.66 0.36
N ALA A 516 16.06 -5.39 -0.07
CA ALA A 516 16.53 -5.70 -1.42
C ALA A 516 16.56 -7.22 -1.72
N ILE A 517 16.90 -8.03 -0.73
CA ILE A 517 16.92 -9.50 -0.85
C ILE A 517 15.57 -10.16 -0.56
N ALA A 518 14.58 -9.42 -0.06
CA ALA A 518 13.25 -9.96 0.21
C ALA A 518 12.56 -10.47 -1.06
N ARG A 519 11.71 -11.49 -0.91
CA ARG A 519 10.92 -12.09 -1.98
C ARG A 519 9.46 -12.17 -1.58
N TRP A 520 8.60 -12.47 -2.55
CA TRP A 520 7.18 -12.68 -2.28
C TRP A 520 6.97 -13.77 -1.22
N ALA A 521 7.61 -14.93 -1.40
CA ALA A 521 7.72 -15.97 -0.38
C ALA A 521 9.01 -15.79 0.43
N MET A 522 8.92 -15.81 1.75
CA MET A 522 10.07 -15.54 2.62
C MET A 522 11.19 -16.58 2.47
N ASP A 523 10.82 -17.85 2.28
CA ASP A 523 11.74 -18.99 2.14
C ASP A 523 12.48 -19.00 0.79
N ALA A 524 12.06 -18.16 -0.16
CA ALA A 524 12.74 -17.93 -1.44
C ALA A 524 13.95 -16.98 -1.32
N LYS A 525 14.12 -16.30 -0.19
CA LYS A 525 15.22 -15.36 0.06
C LYS A 525 16.57 -16.08 0.07
N ARG A 526 17.60 -15.48 -0.54
CA ARG A 526 19.01 -15.87 -0.40
C ARG A 526 19.84 -14.63 -0.08
N ASP A 527 20.93 -14.80 0.66
CA ASP A 527 21.78 -13.70 1.08
C ASP A 527 22.76 -13.33 -0.04
N ALA A 528 22.30 -12.50 -0.98
CA ALA A 528 23.07 -12.06 -2.14
C ALA A 528 24.28 -11.20 -1.73
N LYS A 529 25.45 -11.44 -2.32
CA LYS A 529 26.61 -10.54 -2.17
C LYS A 529 26.30 -9.13 -2.68
N ILE A 530 25.56 -9.02 -3.78
CA ILE A 530 25.21 -7.73 -4.40
C ILE A 530 23.78 -7.81 -4.95
N VAL A 531 22.97 -6.80 -4.67
CA VAL A 531 21.73 -6.52 -5.41
C VAL A 531 21.96 -5.28 -6.26
N ALA A 532 21.94 -5.45 -7.58
CA ALA A 532 22.14 -4.41 -8.57
C ALA A 532 20.79 -3.95 -9.13
N PHE A 533 20.33 -2.77 -8.70
CA PHE A 533 19.14 -2.11 -9.22
C PHE A 533 19.47 -1.35 -10.51
N VAL A 534 19.30 -2.03 -11.64
CA VAL A 534 19.71 -1.52 -12.97
C VAL A 534 18.75 -0.45 -13.49
N LYS A 535 19.28 0.67 -14.00
CA LYS A 535 18.48 1.79 -14.54
C LYS A 535 18.30 1.74 -16.05
N ASP A 536 19.20 1.07 -16.75
CA ASP A 536 19.14 0.89 -18.20
C ASP A 536 19.75 -0.47 -18.64
N VAL A 537 19.73 -0.75 -19.94
CA VAL A 537 20.30 -1.99 -20.49
C VAL A 537 21.83 -2.05 -20.38
N GLN A 538 22.50 -0.90 -20.25
CA GLN A 538 23.95 -0.86 -20.05
C GLN A 538 24.31 -1.32 -18.63
N ASP A 539 23.54 -0.90 -17.62
CA ASP A 539 23.67 -1.39 -16.26
C ASP A 539 23.51 -2.91 -16.19
N MET A 540 22.54 -3.49 -16.93
CA MET A 540 22.40 -4.95 -17.02
C MET A 540 23.66 -5.60 -17.59
N SER A 541 24.18 -5.07 -18.69
CA SER A 541 25.43 -5.56 -19.31
C SER A 541 26.59 -5.52 -18.33
N LEU A 542 26.78 -4.38 -17.65
CA LEU A 542 27.86 -4.19 -16.67
C LEU A 542 27.72 -5.14 -15.48
N ALA A 543 26.51 -5.34 -14.95
CA ALA A 543 26.26 -6.27 -13.86
C ALA A 543 26.55 -7.72 -14.27
N ILE A 544 26.17 -8.13 -15.50
CA ILE A 544 26.48 -9.46 -16.05
C ILE A 544 27.99 -9.64 -16.18
N GLN A 545 28.68 -8.68 -16.78
CA GLN A 545 30.13 -8.74 -16.98
C GLN A 545 30.88 -8.79 -15.65
N TYR A 546 30.46 -7.97 -14.67
CA TYR A 546 31.01 -7.97 -13.33
C TYR A 546 30.81 -9.32 -12.64
N ALA A 547 29.60 -9.87 -12.66
CA ALA A 547 29.32 -11.16 -12.05
C ALA A 547 30.18 -12.27 -12.68
N ARG A 548 30.35 -12.25 -14.01
CA ARG A 548 31.21 -13.22 -14.72
C ARG A 548 32.68 -13.09 -14.37
N SER A 549 33.22 -11.86 -14.31
CA SER A 549 34.63 -11.65 -13.96
C SER A 549 34.95 -12.04 -12.52
N HIS A 550 33.94 -12.11 -11.65
CA HIS A 550 34.06 -12.46 -10.24
C HIS A 550 33.47 -13.84 -9.87
N ASP A 551 33.14 -14.68 -10.88
CA ASP A 551 32.56 -16.02 -10.68
C ASP A 551 31.33 -16.03 -9.75
N MET A 552 30.47 -15.02 -9.89
CA MET A 552 29.23 -14.88 -9.12
C MET A 552 28.03 -15.48 -9.88
N GLU A 553 27.26 -16.33 -9.22
CA GLU A 553 25.97 -16.79 -9.74
C GLU A 553 25.03 -15.57 -9.91
N ILE A 554 24.30 -15.50 -11.03
CA ILE A 554 23.34 -14.44 -11.31
C ILE A 554 21.92 -14.93 -11.05
N ALA A 555 21.12 -14.12 -10.36
CA ALA A 555 19.66 -14.24 -10.38
C ALA A 555 19.00 -12.98 -10.95
N ILE A 556 17.92 -13.17 -11.71
CA ILE A 556 17.16 -12.07 -12.31
C ILE A 556 15.85 -11.89 -11.55
N LYS A 557 15.59 -10.68 -11.08
CA LYS A 557 14.37 -10.34 -10.35
C LYS A 557 13.52 -9.33 -11.12
N GLY A 558 12.38 -9.81 -11.64
CA GLY A 558 11.20 -8.99 -11.93
C GLY A 558 10.37 -8.81 -10.65
N GLY A 559 9.13 -9.28 -10.64
CA GLY A 559 8.25 -9.20 -9.44
C GLY A 559 8.57 -10.17 -8.28
N GLY A 560 9.60 -11.02 -8.37
CA GLY A 560 10.08 -11.84 -7.24
C GLY A 560 9.11 -12.92 -6.71
N HIS A 561 8.21 -13.43 -7.56
CA HIS A 561 7.05 -14.26 -7.19
C HIS A 561 7.30 -15.78 -7.14
N ASN A 562 8.49 -16.25 -7.53
CA ASN A 562 8.81 -17.69 -7.49
C ASN A 562 9.26 -18.11 -6.08
N PRO A 563 8.54 -19.02 -5.39
CA PRO A 563 8.86 -19.39 -4.01
C PRO A 563 10.07 -20.32 -3.90
N ALA A 564 10.44 -21.00 -4.99
CA ALA A 564 11.67 -21.77 -5.06
C ALA A 564 12.96 -20.94 -4.92
N GLY A 565 12.91 -19.63 -5.21
CA GLY A 565 14.07 -18.75 -5.20
C GLY A 565 14.78 -18.61 -6.55
N ALA A 566 14.09 -18.83 -7.68
CA ALA A 566 14.67 -18.62 -9.02
C ALA A 566 15.11 -17.16 -9.28
N SER A 567 14.58 -16.21 -8.51
CA SER A 567 14.95 -14.79 -8.53
C SER A 567 15.93 -14.41 -7.41
N SER A 568 16.53 -15.39 -6.72
CA SER A 568 17.46 -15.20 -5.60
C SER A 568 18.75 -15.98 -5.79
N THR A 569 19.84 -15.48 -5.23
CA THR A 569 21.15 -16.12 -5.23
C THR A 569 21.97 -15.62 -4.04
N GLU A 570 23.05 -16.33 -3.69
CA GLU A 570 24.11 -15.83 -2.82
C GLU A 570 25.16 -15.00 -3.60
N GLY A 571 25.09 -14.97 -4.93
CA GLY A 571 25.91 -14.15 -5.81
C GLY A 571 25.32 -12.75 -6.07
N LEU A 572 25.11 -12.41 -7.34
CA LEU A 572 24.59 -11.10 -7.76
C LEU A 572 23.12 -11.21 -8.22
N VAL A 573 22.26 -10.38 -7.66
CA VAL A 573 20.87 -10.22 -8.12
C VAL A 573 20.77 -9.01 -9.04
N ILE A 574 20.34 -9.22 -10.28
CA ILE A 574 19.95 -8.15 -11.20
C ILE A 574 18.47 -7.85 -10.94
N ASP A 575 18.19 -6.72 -10.30
CA ASP A 575 16.83 -6.28 -9.96
C ASP A 575 16.30 -5.30 -11.00
N LEU A 576 15.30 -5.74 -11.76
CA LEU A 576 14.61 -4.94 -12.76
C LEU A 576 13.46 -4.12 -12.17
N HIS A 577 12.90 -4.55 -11.04
CA HIS A 577 11.62 -4.06 -10.54
C HIS A 577 11.63 -2.56 -10.25
N ARG A 578 12.73 -2.05 -9.67
CA ARG A 578 12.79 -0.64 -9.25
C ARG A 578 12.64 0.37 -10.40
N TYR A 579 13.21 0.07 -11.56
CA TYR A 579 13.31 1.03 -12.67
C TYR A 579 12.65 0.56 -13.97
N PHE A 580 12.35 -0.73 -14.10
CA PHE A 580 11.65 -1.32 -15.25
C PHE A 580 10.22 -1.77 -14.92
N ASP A 581 9.60 -1.21 -13.88
CA ASP A 581 8.17 -1.35 -13.62
C ASP A 581 7.38 -0.23 -14.32
N TYR A 582 7.16 -0.41 -15.63
CA TYR A 582 6.37 0.50 -16.45
C TYR A 582 5.62 -0.25 -17.56
N ALA A 583 4.54 0.37 -18.05
CA ALA A 583 3.84 -0.01 -19.26
C ALA A 583 3.45 1.24 -20.05
N ARG A 584 3.85 1.32 -21.33
CA ARG A 584 3.53 2.42 -22.25
C ARG A 584 2.63 1.89 -23.36
N VAL A 585 1.46 2.49 -23.55
CA VAL A 585 0.46 2.01 -24.50
C VAL A 585 0.43 2.87 -25.76
N ASP A 586 0.46 2.23 -26.91
CA ASP A 586 0.12 2.82 -28.21
C ASP A 586 -1.28 2.31 -28.58
N PRO A 587 -2.34 3.11 -28.32
CA PRO A 587 -3.72 2.67 -28.49
C PRO A 587 -4.12 2.54 -29.97
N GLU A 588 -3.48 3.28 -30.87
CA GLU A 588 -3.75 3.22 -32.31
C GLU A 588 -3.28 1.88 -32.88
N LYS A 589 -2.08 1.43 -32.48
CA LYS A 589 -1.53 0.13 -32.89
C LYS A 589 -2.02 -1.02 -32.01
N LYS A 590 -2.68 -0.73 -30.89
CA LYS A 590 -3.05 -1.67 -29.84
C LYS A 590 -1.86 -2.51 -29.38
N ILE A 591 -0.76 -1.84 -29.01
CA ILE A 591 0.42 -2.49 -28.44
C ILE A 591 0.83 -1.82 -27.13
N ALA A 592 1.51 -2.57 -26.26
CA ALA A 592 2.13 -2.03 -25.05
C ALA A 592 3.62 -2.36 -25.01
N TYR A 593 4.43 -1.36 -24.67
CA TYR A 593 5.85 -1.53 -24.31
C TYR A 593 5.94 -1.66 -22.80
N VAL A 594 6.34 -2.84 -22.32
CA VAL A 594 6.28 -3.23 -20.91
C VAL A 594 7.66 -3.59 -20.41
N GLY A 595 8.14 -2.91 -19.37
CA GLY A 595 9.45 -3.21 -18.79
C GLY A 595 9.49 -4.61 -18.16
N GLY A 596 10.64 -5.28 -18.24
CA GLY A 596 10.81 -6.65 -17.71
C GLY A 596 10.70 -6.75 -16.18
N GLY A 597 10.79 -5.60 -15.49
CA GLY A 597 10.57 -5.46 -14.05
C GLY A 597 9.11 -5.21 -13.64
N ALA A 598 8.21 -5.04 -14.61
CA ALA A 598 6.83 -4.68 -14.35
C ALA A 598 6.04 -5.77 -13.64
N ILE A 599 5.00 -5.36 -12.93
CA ILE A 599 3.95 -6.22 -12.39
C ILE A 599 2.66 -6.09 -13.21
N TRP A 600 1.77 -7.08 -13.13
CA TRP A 600 0.54 -7.08 -13.93
C TRP A 600 -0.40 -5.90 -13.62
N GLU A 601 -0.41 -5.42 -12.38
CA GLU A 601 -1.15 -4.22 -11.99
C GLU A 601 -0.77 -3.01 -12.86
N THR A 602 0.53 -2.81 -13.12
CA THR A 602 1.05 -1.73 -13.95
C THR A 602 0.54 -1.84 -15.39
N VAL A 603 0.51 -3.05 -15.94
CA VAL A 603 0.04 -3.31 -17.31
C VAL A 603 -1.46 -3.15 -17.42
N ASP A 604 -2.21 -3.76 -16.49
CA ASP A 604 -3.68 -3.74 -16.47
C ASP A 604 -4.19 -2.31 -16.35
N LYS A 605 -3.65 -1.51 -15.42
CA LYS A 605 -4.02 -0.09 -15.25
C LYS A 605 -3.69 0.74 -16.47
N ALA A 606 -2.50 0.59 -17.06
CA ALA A 606 -2.09 1.39 -18.20
C ALA A 606 -2.90 1.07 -19.46
N ALA A 607 -3.17 -0.21 -19.74
CA ALA A 607 -3.91 -0.63 -20.93
C ALA A 607 -5.39 -0.25 -20.85
N ILE A 608 -6.01 -0.45 -19.68
CA ILE A 608 -7.46 -0.29 -19.57
C ILE A 608 -7.91 1.18 -19.70
N GLU A 609 -7.04 2.16 -19.41
CA GLU A 609 -7.24 3.59 -19.72
C GLU A 609 -7.66 3.85 -21.15
N TYR A 610 -7.23 3.00 -22.08
CA TYR A 610 -7.56 3.09 -23.50
C TYR A 610 -8.64 2.09 -23.92
N GLY A 611 -9.29 1.40 -22.98
CA GLY A 611 -10.22 0.31 -23.25
C GLY A 611 -9.52 -0.92 -23.84
N LEU A 612 -8.26 -1.15 -23.45
CA LEU A 612 -7.43 -2.24 -23.95
C LEU A 612 -6.93 -3.14 -22.82
N ALA A 613 -6.59 -4.38 -23.13
CA ALA A 613 -5.88 -5.29 -22.22
C ALA A 613 -5.08 -6.35 -22.99
N THR A 614 -4.24 -7.10 -22.29
CA THR A 614 -3.58 -8.30 -22.81
C THR A 614 -3.65 -9.43 -21.79
N VAL A 615 -3.17 -10.62 -22.15
CA VAL A 615 -3.17 -11.78 -21.25
C VAL A 615 -2.10 -11.63 -20.18
N GLY A 616 -2.53 -11.56 -18.92
CA GLY A 616 -1.68 -11.57 -17.73
C GLY A 616 -1.88 -12.79 -16.84
N GLY A 617 -1.42 -12.69 -15.59
CA GLY A 617 -1.69 -13.67 -14.52
C GLY A 617 -3.04 -13.45 -13.84
N THR A 618 -3.20 -14.07 -12.66
CA THR A 618 -4.43 -14.00 -11.83
C THR A 618 -4.23 -13.25 -10.51
N VAL A 619 -3.02 -12.72 -10.28
CA VAL A 619 -2.59 -11.93 -9.12
C VAL A 619 -1.86 -10.68 -9.64
N ASN A 620 -2.27 -9.49 -9.20
CA ASN A 620 -1.85 -8.23 -9.83
C ASN A 620 -0.38 -7.86 -9.54
N HIS A 621 0.17 -8.28 -8.40
CA HIS A 621 1.57 -8.03 -8.04
C HIS A 621 2.55 -9.09 -8.56
N THR A 622 2.10 -10.03 -9.41
CA THR A 622 2.99 -10.97 -10.09
C THR A 622 3.79 -10.27 -11.18
N GLY A 623 5.09 -10.57 -11.26
CA GLY A 623 5.99 -9.98 -12.26
C GLY A 623 5.71 -10.45 -13.68
N VAL A 624 5.63 -9.50 -14.62
CA VAL A 624 5.42 -9.72 -16.05
C VAL A 624 6.50 -10.61 -16.65
N GLY A 625 7.77 -10.32 -16.36
CA GLY A 625 8.91 -11.05 -16.94
C GLY A 625 8.86 -12.56 -16.67
N GLY A 626 8.92 -12.96 -15.40
CA GLY A 626 8.92 -14.39 -15.04
C GLY A 626 7.66 -15.14 -15.50
N LEU A 627 6.48 -14.52 -15.39
CA LEU A 627 5.23 -15.14 -15.83
C LEU A 627 5.23 -15.39 -17.34
N THR A 628 5.59 -14.37 -18.13
CA THR A 628 5.58 -14.43 -19.59
C THR A 628 6.64 -15.39 -20.14
N LEU A 629 7.87 -15.35 -19.61
CA LEU A 629 8.97 -16.19 -20.08
C LEU A 629 8.72 -17.69 -19.84
N GLY A 630 7.90 -18.04 -18.85
CA GLY A 630 7.51 -19.43 -18.57
C GLY A 630 6.19 -19.86 -19.23
N GLY A 631 5.47 -18.98 -19.92
CA GLY A 631 4.11 -19.25 -20.41
C GLY A 631 3.16 -18.09 -20.17
N GLY A 632 2.48 -18.18 -19.03
CA GLY A 632 1.60 -17.17 -18.49
C GLY A 632 0.16 -17.39 -18.93
N TYR A 633 -0.74 -17.62 -17.99
CA TYR A 633 -2.17 -17.68 -18.27
C TYR A 633 -2.97 -16.99 -17.16
N GLY A 634 -4.19 -16.61 -17.52
CA GLY A 634 -5.13 -15.95 -16.64
C GLY A 634 -6.48 -15.76 -17.30
N TYR A 635 -7.24 -14.77 -16.83
CA TYR A 635 -8.66 -14.60 -17.17
C TYR A 635 -8.94 -14.40 -18.67
N LEU A 636 -8.02 -13.79 -19.41
CA LEU A 636 -8.15 -13.57 -20.86
C LEU A 636 -7.58 -14.68 -21.73
N SER A 637 -7.02 -15.76 -21.14
CA SER A 637 -6.36 -16.81 -21.91
C SER A 637 -7.30 -17.59 -22.81
N SER A 638 -8.57 -17.74 -22.42
CA SER A 638 -9.61 -18.38 -23.22
C SER A 638 -9.98 -17.58 -24.47
N SER A 639 -9.67 -16.29 -24.52
CA SER A 639 -9.86 -15.45 -25.72
C SER A 639 -8.60 -15.35 -26.57
N TYR A 640 -7.42 -15.22 -25.94
CA TYR A 640 -6.22 -14.74 -26.63
C TYR A 640 -4.96 -15.60 -26.41
N GLY A 641 -5.08 -16.80 -25.80
CA GLY A 641 -3.95 -17.71 -25.58
C GLY A 641 -3.11 -17.35 -24.33
N LEU A 642 -1.82 -17.66 -24.34
CA LEU A 642 -0.93 -17.38 -23.21
C LEU A 642 -0.41 -15.93 -23.25
N ALA A 643 0.17 -15.44 -22.15
CA ALA A 643 0.90 -14.16 -22.15
C ALA A 643 2.00 -14.18 -23.22
N LEU A 644 2.76 -15.27 -23.32
CA LEU A 644 3.79 -15.43 -24.37
C LEU A 644 3.25 -15.43 -25.80
N ASP A 645 1.97 -15.72 -26.02
CA ASP A 645 1.36 -15.73 -27.37
C ASP A 645 1.14 -14.31 -27.87
N ASN A 646 1.12 -13.36 -26.95
CA ASN A 646 0.84 -11.96 -27.19
C ASN A 646 2.11 -11.11 -27.19
N VAL A 647 3.29 -11.70 -27.00
CA VAL A 647 4.58 -11.01 -27.20
C VAL A 647 4.86 -10.91 -28.70
N LEU A 648 5.12 -9.69 -29.17
CA LEU A 648 5.49 -9.37 -30.54
C LEU A 648 7.01 -9.24 -30.71
N GLU A 649 7.67 -8.68 -29.70
CA GLU A 649 9.11 -8.42 -29.66
C GLU A 649 9.59 -8.35 -28.20
N ALA A 650 10.89 -8.59 -27.97
CA ALA A 650 11.55 -8.39 -26.69
C ALA A 650 12.98 -7.88 -26.86
N THR A 651 13.40 -6.93 -26.02
CA THR A 651 14.80 -6.48 -25.93
C THR A 651 15.52 -7.25 -24.84
N VAL A 652 16.57 -7.99 -25.20
CA VAL A 652 17.26 -8.96 -24.35
C VAL A 652 18.73 -8.60 -24.20
N VAL A 653 19.24 -8.61 -22.97
CA VAL A 653 20.66 -8.48 -22.65
C VAL A 653 21.24 -9.88 -22.44
N LEU A 654 22.18 -10.28 -23.29
CA LEU A 654 22.74 -11.63 -23.37
C LEU A 654 23.88 -11.85 -22.37
N ALA A 655 24.36 -13.10 -22.29
CA ALA A 655 25.39 -13.53 -21.34
C ALA A 655 26.75 -12.83 -21.54
N ASP A 656 27.04 -12.34 -22.74
CA ASP A 656 28.22 -11.53 -23.06
C ASP A 656 28.02 -10.01 -22.82
N GLY A 657 26.81 -9.60 -22.41
CA GLY A 657 26.41 -8.21 -22.21
C GLY A 657 25.86 -7.52 -23.46
N THR A 658 25.84 -8.19 -24.62
CA THR A 658 25.26 -7.59 -25.83
C THR A 658 23.75 -7.44 -25.71
N VAL A 659 23.21 -6.34 -26.25
CA VAL A 659 21.78 -6.05 -26.29
C VAL A 659 21.25 -6.40 -27.68
N VAL A 660 20.22 -7.23 -27.74
CA VAL A 660 19.60 -7.66 -29.00
C VAL A 660 18.09 -7.56 -28.93
N ASN A 661 17.45 -7.32 -30.08
CA ASN A 661 16.01 -7.48 -30.21
C ASN A 661 15.68 -8.89 -30.71
N ALA A 662 14.65 -9.49 -30.11
CA ALA A 662 14.13 -10.80 -30.47
C ALA A 662 12.68 -10.65 -30.91
N SER A 663 12.40 -10.98 -32.17
CA SER A 663 11.08 -10.95 -32.79
C SER A 663 10.96 -12.08 -33.82
N LYS A 664 9.87 -12.13 -34.58
CA LYS A 664 9.74 -13.11 -35.69
C LYS A 664 10.73 -12.86 -36.84
N THR A 665 11.25 -11.64 -36.97
CA THR A 665 12.11 -11.23 -38.09
C THR A 665 13.54 -10.92 -37.68
N GLU A 666 13.81 -10.79 -36.37
CA GLU A 666 15.14 -10.51 -35.81
C GLU A 666 15.42 -11.47 -34.66
N ASN A 667 16.56 -12.18 -34.68
CA ASN A 667 16.88 -13.25 -33.72
C ASN A 667 15.70 -14.23 -33.45
N PRO A 668 15.07 -14.82 -34.49
CA PRO A 668 13.83 -15.59 -34.35
C PRO A 668 13.97 -16.88 -33.54
N ASP A 669 15.18 -17.43 -33.46
CA ASP A 669 15.52 -18.56 -32.61
C ASP A 669 15.58 -18.19 -31.12
N LEU A 670 16.12 -17.01 -30.78
CA LEU A 670 16.04 -16.46 -29.43
C LEU A 670 14.59 -16.12 -29.05
N PHE A 671 13.86 -15.48 -29.97
CA PHE A 671 12.45 -15.13 -29.77
C PHE A 671 11.56 -16.36 -29.57
N TRP A 672 11.88 -17.46 -30.25
CA TRP A 672 11.30 -18.76 -29.96
C TRP A 672 11.68 -19.23 -28.55
N GLY A 673 12.97 -19.22 -28.19
CA GLY A 673 13.47 -19.71 -26.89
C GLY A 673 12.89 -19.00 -25.67
N ILE A 674 12.79 -17.67 -25.68
CA ILE A 674 12.32 -16.88 -24.53
C ILE A 674 10.81 -17.05 -24.26
N ARG A 675 10.02 -17.48 -25.26
CA ARG A 675 8.58 -17.72 -25.11
C ARG A 675 8.32 -19.14 -24.58
N GLY A 676 8.71 -19.38 -23.33
CA GLY A 676 8.47 -20.62 -22.61
C GLY A 676 9.72 -21.25 -21.99
N GLY A 677 10.93 -20.82 -22.38
CA GLY A 677 12.19 -21.32 -21.83
C GLY A 677 12.69 -20.57 -20.59
N GLY A 678 11.90 -19.65 -20.04
CA GLY A 678 12.21 -18.93 -18.80
C GLY A 678 13.40 -17.99 -18.91
N SER A 679 14.13 -17.83 -17.82
CA SER A 679 15.28 -16.91 -17.69
C SER A 679 16.58 -17.44 -18.30
N ASN A 680 16.54 -18.53 -19.07
CA ASN A 680 17.75 -19.23 -19.55
C ASN A 680 18.55 -18.50 -20.65
N PHE A 681 18.06 -17.40 -21.23
CA PHE A 681 18.69 -16.84 -22.44
C PHE A 681 19.18 -15.40 -22.31
N GLY A 682 18.93 -14.76 -21.17
CA GLY A 682 19.27 -13.36 -20.97
C GLY A 682 18.29 -12.63 -20.07
N VAL A 683 18.62 -11.37 -19.79
CA VAL A 683 17.77 -10.44 -19.06
C VAL A 683 16.85 -9.75 -20.06
N VAL A 684 15.55 -10.02 -20.03
CA VAL A 684 14.59 -9.28 -20.86
C VAL A 684 14.28 -7.95 -20.20
N SER A 685 14.65 -6.86 -20.86
CA SER A 685 14.50 -5.49 -20.36
C SER A 685 13.15 -4.87 -20.73
N GLU A 686 12.61 -5.16 -21.91
CA GLU A 686 11.31 -4.70 -22.38
C GLU A 686 10.64 -5.77 -23.25
N PHE A 687 9.33 -5.91 -23.12
CA PHE A 687 8.46 -6.70 -23.99
C PHE A 687 7.55 -5.76 -24.77
N VAL A 688 7.27 -6.08 -26.03
CA VAL A 688 6.19 -5.47 -26.80
C VAL A 688 5.03 -6.45 -26.85
N PHE A 689 3.92 -6.12 -26.21
CA PHE A 689 2.70 -6.93 -26.19
C PHE A 689 1.66 -6.45 -27.18
N GLN A 690 0.96 -7.38 -27.82
CA GLN A 690 -0.32 -7.16 -28.47
C GLN A 690 -1.40 -6.90 -27.41
N LEU A 691 -2.19 -5.86 -27.62
CA LEU A 691 -3.38 -5.54 -26.83
C LEU A 691 -4.67 -5.82 -27.63
N TYR A 692 -5.76 -5.99 -26.91
CA TYR A 692 -7.10 -6.25 -27.44
C TYR A 692 -8.12 -5.34 -26.79
N ASP A 693 -9.24 -5.12 -27.46
CA ASP A 693 -10.36 -4.37 -26.90
C ASP A 693 -10.88 -5.06 -25.63
N GLN A 694 -11.01 -4.27 -24.58
CA GLN A 694 -11.42 -4.72 -23.26
C GLN A 694 -12.45 -3.76 -22.67
N ARG A 695 -13.58 -4.32 -22.22
CA ARG A 695 -14.60 -3.56 -21.50
C ARG A 695 -14.01 -3.03 -20.20
N ARG A 696 -14.37 -1.79 -19.83
CA ARG A 696 -13.87 -1.16 -18.61
C ARG A 696 -14.24 -1.90 -17.33
N THR A 697 -15.35 -2.62 -17.37
CA THR A 697 -15.86 -3.46 -16.29
C THR A 697 -16.12 -4.88 -16.79
N VAL A 698 -16.11 -5.86 -15.89
CA VAL A 698 -16.40 -7.26 -16.16
C VAL A 698 -17.20 -7.87 -15.01
N PHE A 699 -17.93 -8.95 -15.26
CA PHE A 699 -18.60 -9.70 -14.19
C PHE A 699 -17.62 -10.64 -13.51
N SER A 700 -17.28 -10.36 -12.26
CA SER A 700 -16.28 -11.11 -11.50
C SER A 700 -16.48 -10.96 -9.99
N GLY A 701 -15.99 -11.92 -9.23
CA GLY A 701 -16.06 -11.91 -7.77
C GLY A 701 -16.10 -13.33 -7.20
N MET A 702 -16.35 -13.45 -5.91
CA MET A 702 -16.33 -14.73 -5.21
C MET A 702 -17.73 -15.16 -4.78
N ALA A 703 -18.03 -16.44 -4.93
CA ALA A 703 -19.16 -17.07 -4.26
C ALA A 703 -18.67 -18.25 -3.40
N VAL A 704 -19.33 -18.49 -2.28
CA VAL A 704 -18.95 -19.52 -1.32
C VAL A 704 -20.00 -20.62 -1.29
N TYR A 705 -19.54 -21.87 -1.33
CA TYR A 705 -20.37 -23.06 -1.25
C TYR A 705 -19.93 -23.93 -0.07
N ASP A 706 -20.89 -24.49 0.66
CA ASP A 706 -20.59 -25.41 1.75
C ASP A 706 -20.39 -26.86 1.25
N ARG A 707 -19.97 -27.73 2.19
CA ARG A 707 -19.73 -29.15 1.90
C ARG A 707 -20.95 -29.88 1.34
N SER A 708 -22.18 -29.49 1.70
CA SER A 708 -23.41 -30.13 1.23
C SER A 708 -23.71 -29.83 -0.24
N GLN A 709 -23.17 -28.72 -0.76
CA GLN A 709 -23.35 -28.26 -2.13
C GLN A 709 -22.28 -28.80 -3.10
N LEU A 710 -21.20 -29.41 -2.58
CA LEU A 710 -20.02 -29.78 -3.36
C LEU A 710 -20.32 -30.71 -4.56
N GLU A 711 -21.23 -31.66 -4.40
CA GLU A 711 -21.64 -32.57 -5.48
C GLU A 711 -22.35 -31.82 -6.61
N ALA A 712 -23.33 -30.97 -6.24
CA ALA A 712 -24.06 -30.14 -7.20
C ALA A 712 -23.12 -29.16 -7.92
N LEU A 713 -22.22 -28.51 -7.16
CA LEU A 713 -21.22 -27.60 -7.71
C LEU A 713 -20.30 -28.32 -8.69
N THR A 714 -19.77 -29.50 -8.33
CA THR A 714 -18.85 -30.25 -9.21
C THR A 714 -19.55 -30.71 -10.48
N LYS A 715 -20.82 -31.14 -10.39
CA LYS A 715 -21.63 -31.50 -11.56
C LYS A 715 -21.82 -30.32 -12.51
N VAL A 716 -22.22 -29.16 -11.97
CA VAL A 716 -22.40 -27.93 -12.77
C VAL A 716 -21.06 -27.47 -13.37
N THR A 717 -19.96 -27.63 -12.63
CA THR A 717 -18.60 -27.34 -13.10
C THR A 717 -18.20 -28.24 -14.27
N ALA A 718 -18.48 -29.54 -14.19
CA ALA A 718 -18.22 -30.48 -15.28
C ALA A 718 -19.06 -30.15 -16.54
N GLU A 719 -20.35 -29.85 -16.37
CA GLU A 719 -21.22 -29.43 -17.47
C GLU A 719 -20.74 -28.12 -18.13
N TRP A 720 -20.29 -27.15 -17.34
CA TRP A 720 -19.71 -25.91 -17.85
C TRP A 720 -18.36 -26.14 -18.54
N TRP A 721 -17.53 -27.05 -18.03
CA TRP A 721 -16.20 -27.34 -18.58
C TRP A 721 -16.26 -27.94 -19.99
N ASP A 722 -17.34 -28.63 -20.34
CA ASP A 722 -17.56 -29.16 -21.69
C ASP A 722 -17.87 -28.04 -22.71
N ASN A 723 -18.41 -26.90 -22.26
CA ASN A 723 -18.70 -25.74 -23.12
C ASN A 723 -18.56 -24.39 -22.38
N PRO A 724 -17.33 -23.98 -22.01
CA PRO A 724 -17.12 -22.78 -21.21
C PRO A 724 -17.07 -21.49 -22.05
N GLY A 725 -17.00 -21.60 -23.38
CA GLY A 725 -16.81 -20.46 -24.29
C GLY A 725 -15.48 -19.73 -24.10
N ASP A 726 -15.35 -18.59 -24.80
CA ASP A 726 -14.09 -17.83 -24.90
C ASP A 726 -14.01 -16.67 -23.89
N LYS A 727 -15.13 -16.33 -23.23
CA LYS A 727 -15.25 -15.16 -22.35
C LYS A 727 -15.21 -15.48 -20.87
N SER A 728 -15.11 -16.76 -20.51
CA SER A 728 -15.33 -17.19 -19.13
C SER A 728 -14.16 -18.02 -18.60
N SER A 729 -13.97 -17.98 -17.28
CA SER A 729 -13.05 -18.83 -16.53
C SER A 729 -13.45 -18.83 -15.05
N GLN A 730 -12.95 -19.79 -14.30
CA GLN A 730 -13.15 -19.81 -12.85
C GLN A 730 -11.98 -20.49 -12.14
N ILE A 731 -11.75 -20.06 -10.90
CA ILE A 731 -10.85 -20.73 -9.95
C ILE A 731 -11.70 -21.22 -8.79
N GLN A 732 -11.60 -22.50 -8.45
CA GLN A 732 -12.28 -23.06 -7.27
C GLN A 732 -11.25 -23.40 -6.21
N THR A 733 -11.43 -22.87 -5.00
CA THR A 733 -10.47 -23.01 -3.91
C THR A 733 -11.11 -23.74 -2.73
N ALA A 734 -10.53 -24.88 -2.35
CA ALA A 734 -10.85 -25.52 -1.08
C ALA A 734 -10.19 -24.71 0.04
N ALA A 735 -10.99 -24.15 0.94
CA ALA A 735 -10.56 -23.24 2.00
C ALA A 735 -11.34 -23.48 3.30
N VAL A 736 -11.02 -22.70 4.33
CA VAL A 736 -11.72 -22.69 5.62
C VAL A 736 -12.49 -21.38 5.77
N GLY A 737 -13.78 -21.47 6.03
CA GLY A 737 -14.65 -20.31 6.26
C GLY A 737 -14.42 -19.66 7.63
N PRO A 738 -14.98 -18.46 7.87
CA PRO A 738 -14.82 -17.74 9.13
C PRO A 738 -15.33 -18.50 10.38
N ASP A 739 -16.24 -19.45 10.18
CA ASP A 739 -16.78 -20.33 11.23
C ASP A 739 -15.91 -21.58 11.47
N GLY A 740 -14.75 -21.66 10.82
CA GLY A 740 -13.82 -22.78 10.91
C GLY A 740 -14.22 -24.00 10.09
N LYS A 741 -15.30 -23.94 9.30
CA LYS A 741 -15.75 -25.08 8.47
C LYS A 741 -15.12 -25.03 7.08
N PRO A 742 -14.86 -26.19 6.46
CA PRO A 742 -14.35 -26.22 5.09
C PRO A 742 -15.43 -25.72 4.11
N VAL A 743 -15.00 -24.91 3.15
CA VAL A 743 -15.84 -24.32 2.10
C VAL A 743 -15.15 -24.38 0.75
N MET A 744 -15.94 -24.33 -0.33
CA MET A 744 -15.43 -24.16 -1.69
C MET A 744 -15.71 -22.73 -2.13
N VAL A 745 -14.65 -21.95 -2.34
CA VAL A 745 -14.74 -20.57 -2.85
C VAL A 745 -14.57 -20.61 -4.35
N VAL A 746 -15.51 -20.02 -5.09
CA VAL A 746 -15.44 -19.95 -6.56
C VAL A 746 -15.24 -18.50 -6.97
N ALA A 747 -14.07 -18.20 -7.53
CA ALA A 747 -13.78 -16.94 -8.17
C ALA A 747 -14.22 -17.01 -9.65
N PHE A 748 -15.33 -16.35 -9.96
CA PHE A 748 -15.89 -16.31 -11.32
C PHE A 748 -15.27 -15.18 -12.13
N PHE A 749 -15.10 -15.40 -13.43
CA PHE A 749 -14.80 -14.37 -14.41
C PHE A 749 -15.67 -14.55 -15.65
N TYR A 750 -16.34 -13.49 -16.06
CA TYR A 750 -17.00 -13.38 -17.36
C TYR A 750 -16.71 -12.01 -17.98
N ASN A 751 -16.10 -12.00 -19.16
CA ASN A 751 -15.77 -10.78 -19.90
C ASN A 751 -17.03 -10.19 -20.58
N GLY A 752 -17.90 -9.61 -19.75
CA GLY A 752 -19.18 -9.02 -20.14
C GLY A 752 -19.85 -8.32 -18.95
N SER A 753 -21.07 -7.86 -19.18
CA SER A 753 -21.90 -7.23 -18.14
C SER A 753 -22.37 -8.23 -17.09
N GLU A 754 -22.83 -7.71 -15.94
CA GLU A 754 -23.43 -8.54 -14.90
C GLU A 754 -24.65 -9.34 -15.40
N ALA A 755 -25.51 -8.74 -16.22
CA ALA A 755 -26.67 -9.44 -16.76
C ALA A 755 -26.28 -10.67 -17.61
N GLU A 756 -25.25 -10.52 -18.46
CA GLU A 756 -24.72 -11.61 -19.28
C GLU A 756 -24.05 -12.67 -18.40
N GLY A 757 -23.23 -12.25 -17.44
CA GLY A 757 -22.51 -13.15 -16.53
C GLY A 757 -23.44 -13.95 -15.61
N ARG A 758 -24.46 -13.31 -15.01
CA ARG A 758 -25.50 -13.95 -14.20
C ARG A 758 -26.31 -14.96 -15.02
N THR A 759 -26.61 -14.64 -16.26
CA THR A 759 -27.31 -15.56 -17.18
C THR A 759 -26.41 -16.75 -17.54
N PHE A 760 -25.15 -16.49 -17.83
CA PHE A 760 -24.17 -17.51 -18.23
C PHE A 760 -23.87 -18.49 -17.09
N TYR A 761 -23.64 -17.98 -15.88
CA TYR A 761 -23.37 -18.78 -14.67
C TYR A 761 -24.63 -19.14 -13.89
N LYS A 762 -25.83 -19.02 -14.46
CA LYS A 762 -27.11 -19.22 -13.76
C LYS A 762 -27.16 -20.52 -12.95
N LYS A 763 -26.70 -21.64 -13.54
CA LYS A 763 -26.69 -22.94 -12.86
C LYS A 763 -25.86 -22.97 -11.57
N PHE A 764 -24.81 -22.16 -11.48
CA PHE A 764 -23.99 -22.06 -10.26
C PHE A 764 -24.72 -21.29 -9.16
N PHE A 765 -25.45 -20.23 -9.52
CA PHE A 765 -26.24 -19.45 -8.55
C PHE A 765 -27.55 -20.15 -8.14
N ASP A 766 -28.13 -20.98 -9.03
CA ASP A 766 -29.31 -21.80 -8.72
C ASP A 766 -29.04 -22.86 -7.62
N ILE A 767 -27.77 -23.22 -7.38
CA ILE A 767 -27.37 -24.07 -6.24
C ILE A 767 -27.60 -23.36 -4.90
N GLY A 768 -27.62 -22.02 -4.90
CA GLY A 768 -27.81 -21.17 -3.73
C GLY A 768 -26.54 -21.01 -2.89
N PRO A 769 -25.47 -20.37 -3.40
CA PRO A 769 -24.25 -20.15 -2.62
C PRO A 769 -24.56 -19.48 -1.27
N ILE A 770 -23.80 -19.85 -0.23
CA ILE A 770 -23.99 -19.33 1.12
C ILE A 770 -23.51 -17.87 1.26
N ASP A 771 -22.66 -17.42 0.34
CA ASP A 771 -22.26 -16.02 0.16
C ASP A 771 -22.04 -15.76 -1.34
N ASP A 772 -22.57 -14.65 -1.86
CA ASP A 772 -22.46 -14.24 -3.27
C ASP A 772 -22.01 -12.79 -3.34
N GLN A 773 -20.73 -12.61 -3.67
CA GLN A 773 -20.11 -11.31 -3.85
C GLN A 773 -19.77 -11.03 -5.32
N VAL A 774 -20.33 -11.82 -6.26
CA VAL A 774 -20.04 -11.70 -7.69
C VAL A 774 -20.82 -10.52 -8.25
N LYS A 775 -20.15 -9.60 -8.93
CA LYS A 775 -20.81 -8.40 -9.49
C LYS A 775 -20.01 -7.86 -10.65
N GLU A 776 -20.54 -6.81 -11.28
CA GLU A 776 -19.73 -6.05 -12.21
C GLU A 776 -18.65 -5.23 -11.47
N ILE A 777 -17.37 -5.42 -11.83
CA ILE A 777 -16.21 -4.72 -11.26
C ILE A 777 -15.30 -4.15 -12.36
N PRO A 778 -14.51 -3.10 -12.09
CA PRO A 778 -13.46 -2.64 -13.01
C PRO A 778 -12.48 -3.77 -13.38
N TYR A 779 -12.09 -3.86 -14.65
CA TYR A 779 -11.22 -4.93 -15.15
C TYR A 779 -9.87 -4.97 -14.43
N GLU A 780 -9.28 -3.81 -14.15
CA GLU A 780 -7.99 -3.66 -13.46
C GLU A 780 -8.00 -4.18 -12.01
N LEU A 781 -9.16 -4.49 -11.44
CA LEU A 781 -9.30 -5.04 -10.09
C LEU A 781 -9.46 -6.56 -10.05
N VAL A 782 -9.70 -7.21 -11.20
CA VAL A 782 -9.94 -8.67 -11.27
C VAL A 782 -8.75 -9.44 -10.68
N ASN A 783 -7.53 -9.05 -11.05
CA ASN A 783 -6.30 -9.67 -10.57
C ASN A 783 -5.98 -9.34 -9.10
N ALA A 784 -6.72 -8.41 -8.46
CA ALA A 784 -6.53 -8.08 -7.05
C ALA A 784 -7.41 -8.93 -6.11
N LEU A 785 -8.37 -9.68 -6.65
CA LEU A 785 -9.33 -10.48 -5.86
C LEU A 785 -8.63 -11.50 -4.94
N GLN A 786 -7.46 -12.01 -5.34
CA GLN A 786 -6.71 -13.02 -4.58
C GLN A 786 -5.60 -12.44 -3.67
N ASN A 787 -5.41 -11.12 -3.64
CA ASN A 787 -4.28 -10.51 -2.91
C ASN A 787 -4.31 -10.78 -1.40
N HIS A 788 -5.49 -10.88 -0.81
CA HIS A 788 -5.67 -11.11 0.62
C HIS A 788 -5.16 -12.49 1.09
N VAL A 789 -5.05 -13.46 0.17
CA VAL A 789 -4.45 -14.79 0.43
C VAL A 789 -3.06 -14.97 -0.18
N SER A 790 -2.65 -14.08 -1.09
CA SER A 790 -1.36 -14.12 -1.79
C SER A 790 -0.41 -12.99 -1.38
N TYR A 791 -0.48 -12.51 -0.13
CA TYR A 791 0.34 -11.38 0.36
C TYR A 791 1.85 -11.69 0.46
N HIS A 792 2.68 -10.66 0.62
CA HIS A 792 4.14 -10.81 0.69
C HIS A 792 4.61 -11.21 2.09
N GLY A 793 5.71 -11.98 2.15
CA GLY A 793 6.37 -12.34 3.42
C GLY A 793 5.76 -13.53 4.13
N GLN A 794 4.85 -14.26 3.48
CA GLN A 794 4.44 -15.61 3.89
C GLN A 794 5.43 -16.66 3.35
N GLY A 795 5.50 -17.81 4.00
CA GLY A 795 6.29 -18.93 3.55
C GLY A 795 5.42 -19.79 2.67
N VAL A 796 5.95 -20.22 1.52
CA VAL A 796 5.14 -20.91 0.50
C VAL A 796 5.93 -22.08 -0.04
N TYR A 797 5.30 -23.25 -0.05
CA TYR A 797 5.72 -24.35 -0.90
C TYR A 797 4.57 -24.66 -1.84
N GLN A 798 4.85 -24.69 -3.14
CA GLN A 798 3.83 -24.92 -4.16
C GLN A 798 4.25 -25.94 -5.20
N LYS A 799 3.24 -26.59 -5.79
CA LYS A 799 3.44 -27.46 -6.94
C LYS A 799 2.17 -27.58 -7.77
N GLY A 800 2.33 -27.46 -9.09
CA GLY A 800 1.28 -27.77 -10.05
C GLY A 800 1.11 -29.29 -10.23
N VAL A 801 -0.13 -29.74 -10.34
CA VAL A 801 -0.46 -31.10 -10.75
C VAL A 801 -1.61 -31.08 -11.75
N ALA A 802 -1.52 -31.95 -12.73
CA ALA A 802 -2.53 -32.08 -13.77
C ALA A 802 -3.81 -32.77 -13.28
N HIS A 803 -4.93 -32.33 -13.84
CA HIS A 803 -6.24 -32.96 -13.70
C HIS A 803 -6.99 -32.93 -15.03
N ARG A 804 -7.64 -34.03 -15.41
CA ARG A 804 -8.24 -34.14 -16.75
C ARG A 804 -9.49 -33.28 -16.94
N LYS A 805 -10.40 -33.33 -15.97
CA LYS A 805 -11.71 -32.66 -15.97
C LYS A 805 -12.24 -32.63 -14.55
N PRO A 806 -13.15 -31.70 -14.19
CA PRO A 806 -13.78 -31.71 -12.86
C PRO A 806 -14.44 -33.06 -12.55
N GLU A 807 -13.96 -33.76 -11.51
CA GLU A 807 -14.51 -35.04 -11.06
C GLU A 807 -14.82 -35.01 -9.56
N TYR A 808 -16.08 -35.30 -9.20
CA TYR A 808 -16.57 -35.20 -7.83
C TYR A 808 -15.74 -36.02 -6.85
N GLU A 809 -15.42 -37.27 -7.18
CA GLU A 809 -14.60 -38.14 -6.31
C GLU A 809 -13.21 -37.55 -6.00
N THR A 810 -12.60 -36.88 -6.97
CA THR A 810 -11.28 -36.25 -6.76
C THR A 810 -11.44 -34.97 -5.93
N VAL A 811 -12.37 -34.10 -6.31
CA VAL A 811 -12.65 -32.85 -5.60
C VAL A 811 -13.02 -33.11 -4.15
N LEU A 812 -13.86 -34.13 -3.91
CA LEU A 812 -14.30 -34.53 -2.59
C LEU A 812 -13.13 -35.00 -1.71
N LYS A 813 -12.28 -35.91 -2.22
CA LYS A 813 -11.12 -36.40 -1.45
C LYS A 813 -10.16 -35.27 -1.10
N VAL A 814 -9.91 -34.35 -2.03
CA VAL A 814 -9.07 -33.18 -1.79
C VAL A 814 -9.70 -32.26 -0.76
N PHE A 815 -11.01 -31.98 -0.88
CA PHE A 815 -11.75 -31.13 0.05
C PHE A 815 -11.75 -31.68 1.47
N ASP A 816 -12.08 -32.96 1.64
CA ASP A 816 -12.11 -33.61 2.96
C ASP A 816 -10.70 -33.66 3.56
N ARG A 817 -9.66 -33.90 2.74
CA ARG A 817 -8.27 -33.87 3.23
C ARG A 817 -7.83 -32.48 3.66
N VAL A 818 -8.20 -31.43 2.92
CA VAL A 818 -7.96 -30.04 3.31
C VAL A 818 -8.64 -29.75 4.65
N ALA A 819 -9.90 -30.14 4.80
CA ALA A 819 -10.64 -29.98 6.05
C ALA A 819 -9.92 -30.65 7.23
N GLU A 820 -9.46 -31.90 7.07
CA GLU A 820 -8.69 -32.63 8.09
C GLU A 820 -7.39 -31.90 8.47
N LEU A 821 -6.62 -31.45 7.48
CA LEU A 821 -5.34 -30.77 7.71
C LEU A 821 -5.51 -29.42 8.43
N THR A 822 -6.65 -28.76 8.22
CA THR A 822 -6.96 -27.46 8.83
C THR A 822 -7.67 -27.53 10.18
N ALA A 823 -8.14 -28.71 10.61
CA ALA A 823 -8.85 -28.87 11.88
C ALA A 823 -7.94 -28.91 13.13
N ALA A 824 -6.62 -29.00 12.96
CA ALA A 824 -5.65 -29.09 14.06
C ALA A 824 -5.21 -27.70 14.59
N PRO A 825 -4.72 -27.58 15.85
CA PRO A 825 -4.30 -26.30 16.43
C PRO A 825 -3.25 -25.55 15.58
N ALA A 826 -3.48 -24.25 15.40
CA ALA A 826 -2.93 -23.34 14.37
C ALA A 826 -1.42 -23.02 14.40
N ALA A 827 -0.55 -23.97 14.75
CA ALA A 827 0.90 -23.79 14.64
C ALA A 827 1.46 -24.61 13.45
N GLY A 828 1.52 -24.01 12.26
CA GLY A 828 2.22 -24.59 11.10
C GLY A 828 1.62 -24.23 9.74
N PRO A 829 2.06 -24.93 8.67
CA PRO A 829 1.58 -24.71 7.31
C PRO A 829 0.10 -25.04 7.13
N ASN A 830 -0.61 -24.21 6.37
CA ASN A 830 -2.00 -24.39 5.97
C ASN A 830 -2.09 -24.70 4.47
N PRO A 831 -2.93 -25.65 4.04
CA PRO A 831 -3.11 -25.96 2.64
C PRO A 831 -4.00 -24.91 1.94
N ALA A 832 -3.68 -24.59 0.69
CA ALA A 832 -4.58 -23.87 -0.22
C ALA A 832 -4.54 -24.55 -1.59
N ILE A 833 -5.70 -25.03 -2.06
CA ILE A 833 -5.79 -25.85 -3.28
C ILE A 833 -6.68 -25.16 -4.29
N LEU A 834 -6.11 -24.78 -5.42
CA LEU A 834 -6.79 -24.03 -6.47
C LEU A 834 -6.98 -24.94 -7.67
N PHE A 835 -8.23 -25.28 -7.96
CA PHE A 835 -8.63 -25.89 -9.21
C PHE A 835 -8.79 -24.78 -10.25
N GLU A 836 -7.85 -24.71 -11.19
CA GLU A 836 -7.81 -23.63 -12.18
C GLU A 836 -8.47 -24.06 -13.47
N TYR A 837 -9.69 -23.56 -13.68
CA TYR A 837 -10.48 -23.87 -14.85
C TYR A 837 -10.45 -22.71 -15.85
N PHE A 838 -9.33 -22.62 -16.58
CA PHE A 838 -9.17 -21.76 -17.74
C PHE A 838 -9.43 -22.56 -19.03
N PRO A 839 -10.38 -22.17 -19.88
CA PRO A 839 -10.62 -22.87 -21.15
C PRO A 839 -9.36 -22.89 -22.03
N LEU A 840 -8.90 -24.10 -22.35
CA LEU A 840 -7.58 -24.31 -22.97
C LEU A 840 -7.59 -24.26 -24.51
N HIS A 841 -8.77 -24.14 -25.13
CA HIS A 841 -8.94 -24.31 -26.57
C HIS A 841 -8.11 -23.34 -27.43
N LYS A 842 -7.90 -22.08 -27.00
CA LYS A 842 -6.99 -21.15 -27.70
C LYS A 842 -5.53 -21.54 -27.53
N ILE A 843 -5.15 -22.01 -26.34
CA ILE A 843 -3.79 -22.41 -26.01
C ILE A 843 -3.39 -23.64 -26.85
N THR A 844 -4.29 -24.63 -26.95
CA THR A 844 -4.09 -25.89 -27.68
C THR A 844 -4.26 -25.77 -29.20
N ALA A 845 -4.99 -24.75 -29.69
CA ALA A 845 -5.18 -24.53 -31.14
C ALA A 845 -3.90 -24.03 -31.85
N LYS A 846 -2.91 -23.54 -31.12
CA LYS A 846 -1.62 -23.08 -31.65
C LYS A 846 -0.69 -24.26 -31.92
N ASP A 847 0.14 -24.16 -32.97
CA ASP A 847 1.12 -25.21 -33.26
C ASP A 847 2.16 -25.31 -32.13
N SER A 848 2.30 -26.52 -31.58
CA SER A 848 3.34 -26.87 -30.59
C SER A 848 4.77 -26.51 -31.03
N GLY A 849 5.03 -26.36 -32.33
CA GLY A 849 6.34 -25.95 -32.85
C GLY A 849 6.67 -24.46 -32.70
N GLU A 850 5.67 -23.59 -32.50
CA GLU A 850 5.84 -22.12 -32.49
C GLU A 850 6.57 -21.58 -31.26
N THR A 851 6.59 -22.34 -30.17
CA THR A 851 7.17 -21.99 -28.87
C THR A 851 7.68 -23.24 -28.16
N PRO A 852 8.71 -23.17 -27.29
CA PRO A 852 9.14 -24.29 -26.45
C PRO A 852 8.13 -24.67 -25.35
N PHE A 853 7.16 -23.79 -25.05
CA PHE A 853 6.07 -24.10 -24.13
C PHE A 853 5.23 -25.28 -24.64
N ARG A 854 4.98 -26.27 -23.77
CA ARG A 854 4.17 -27.44 -24.13
C ARG A 854 2.68 -27.08 -24.17
N ARG A 855 2.07 -27.28 -25.34
CA ARG A 855 0.66 -26.97 -25.62
C ARG A 855 -0.28 -28.17 -25.49
N ASP A 856 0.11 -29.16 -24.71
CA ASP A 856 -0.74 -30.28 -24.32
C ASP A 856 -1.32 -30.12 -22.89
N PRO A 857 -1.75 -28.92 -22.42
CA PRO A 857 -2.16 -28.78 -21.03
C PRO A 857 -3.46 -29.53 -20.81
N VAL A 858 -3.41 -30.35 -19.77
CA VAL A 858 -4.56 -30.72 -18.96
C VAL A 858 -4.74 -29.63 -17.90
N PRO A 859 -5.96 -29.34 -17.44
CA PRO A 859 -6.21 -28.39 -16.35
C PRO A 859 -5.22 -28.55 -15.20
N SER A 860 -4.74 -27.43 -14.69
CA SER A 860 -3.80 -27.40 -13.57
C SER A 860 -4.57 -27.30 -12.26
N ILE A 861 -4.12 -28.04 -11.26
CA ILE A 861 -4.43 -27.79 -9.86
C ILE A 861 -3.16 -27.27 -9.23
N LEU A 862 -3.22 -26.07 -8.66
CA LEU A 862 -2.15 -25.51 -7.86
C LEU A 862 -2.34 -25.96 -6.42
N VAL A 863 -1.34 -26.67 -5.88
CA VAL A 863 -1.33 -27.19 -4.52
C VAL A 863 -0.30 -26.40 -3.71
N ASN A 864 -0.78 -25.61 -2.75
CA ASN A 864 0.06 -24.77 -1.90
C ASN A 864 0.01 -25.21 -0.44
N ALA A 865 1.12 -25.02 0.27
CA ALA A 865 1.17 -24.92 1.72
C ALA A 865 1.75 -23.57 2.11
N ILE A 866 1.11 -22.88 3.05
CA ILE A 866 1.40 -21.49 3.43
C ILE A 866 1.63 -21.37 4.94
N TRP A 867 2.65 -20.63 5.39
CA TRP A 867 2.93 -20.41 6.81
C TRP A 867 3.48 -19.01 7.13
N VAL A 868 3.54 -18.66 8.42
CA VAL A 868 3.96 -17.32 8.92
C VAL A 868 5.35 -17.32 9.56
N ASP A 869 5.83 -18.44 10.10
CA ASP A 869 7.15 -18.50 10.75
C ASP A 869 8.19 -19.20 9.87
N ASP A 870 9.27 -18.51 9.53
CA ASP A 870 10.38 -19.05 8.72
C ASP A 870 11.20 -20.08 9.51
N THR A 871 10.74 -21.32 9.53
CA THR A 871 11.44 -22.44 10.17
C THR A 871 11.63 -23.58 9.19
N GLN A 872 12.77 -24.27 9.29
CA GLN A 872 13.03 -25.48 8.52
C GLN A 872 11.96 -26.56 8.75
N GLU A 873 11.37 -26.58 9.93
CA GLU A 873 10.28 -27.50 10.26
C GLU A 873 8.99 -27.15 9.50
N ASN A 874 8.62 -25.87 9.40
CA ASN A 874 7.47 -25.46 8.59
C ASN A 874 7.69 -25.73 7.10
N LEU A 875 8.90 -25.48 6.58
CA LEU A 875 9.24 -25.84 5.20
C LEU A 875 9.11 -27.35 4.96
N ARG A 876 9.63 -28.18 5.87
CA ARG A 876 9.51 -29.65 5.81
C ARG A 876 8.05 -30.09 5.84
N ARG A 877 7.26 -29.60 6.80
CA ARG A 877 5.83 -29.92 6.95
C ARG A 877 5.01 -29.45 5.77
N GLY A 878 5.28 -28.25 5.25
CA GLY A 878 4.59 -27.67 4.10
C GLY A 878 4.86 -28.48 2.84
N ARG A 879 6.12 -28.89 2.65
CA ARG A 879 6.51 -29.81 1.59
C ARG A 879 5.76 -31.14 1.72
N GLU A 880 5.80 -31.80 2.87
CA GLU A 880 5.11 -33.08 3.10
C GLU A 880 3.60 -33.00 2.82
N MET A 881 2.97 -31.91 3.26
CA MET A 881 1.55 -31.62 3.01
C MET A 881 1.25 -31.52 1.50
N VAL A 882 2.06 -30.78 0.75
CA VAL A 882 1.89 -30.65 -0.70
C VAL A 882 2.06 -31.99 -1.40
N TYR A 883 3.04 -32.82 -1.01
CA TYR A 883 3.21 -34.16 -1.62
C TYR A 883 2.08 -35.12 -1.26
N ASP A 884 1.51 -35.05 -0.06
CA ASP A 884 0.33 -35.83 0.35
C ASP A 884 -0.87 -35.51 -0.56
N LEU A 885 -1.20 -34.23 -0.71
CA LEU A 885 -2.32 -33.76 -1.53
C LEU A 885 -2.10 -34.07 -3.03
N ILE A 886 -0.86 -33.94 -3.53
CA ILE A 886 -0.52 -34.36 -4.90
C ILE A 886 -0.65 -35.86 -5.07
N GLY A 887 -0.27 -36.65 -4.06
CA GLY A 887 -0.44 -38.11 -4.08
C GLY A 887 -1.91 -38.50 -4.28
N LEU A 888 -2.82 -37.83 -3.56
CA LEU A 888 -4.26 -38.01 -3.71
C LEU A 888 -4.73 -37.69 -5.14
N ILE A 889 -4.36 -36.52 -5.67
CA ILE A 889 -4.75 -36.10 -7.02
C ILE A 889 -4.18 -37.05 -8.09
N LYS A 890 -2.91 -37.45 -7.98
CA LYS A 890 -2.28 -38.37 -8.93
C LYS A 890 -2.91 -39.76 -8.90
N SER A 891 -3.28 -40.27 -7.72
CA SER A 891 -3.93 -41.57 -7.59
C SER A 891 -5.28 -41.63 -8.30
N ALA A 892 -5.96 -40.49 -8.47
CA ALA A 892 -7.18 -40.36 -9.24
C ALA A 892 -6.95 -40.09 -10.74
N ASN A 893 -5.70 -39.88 -11.16
CA ASN A 893 -5.34 -39.51 -12.53
C ASN A 893 -4.24 -40.43 -13.13
N LEU A 894 -4.22 -41.72 -12.76
CA LEU A 894 -3.20 -42.71 -13.19
C LEU A 894 -3.08 -42.89 -14.71
N GLN A 895 -4.11 -42.49 -15.46
CA GLN A 895 -4.14 -42.50 -16.92
C GLN A 895 -3.26 -41.44 -17.59
N LEU A 896 -2.82 -40.41 -16.85
CA LEU A 896 -1.94 -39.37 -17.40
C LEU A 896 -0.48 -39.85 -17.46
N THR A 897 0.19 -39.57 -18.56
CA THR A 897 1.63 -39.81 -18.72
C THR A 897 2.44 -38.97 -17.72
N VAL A 898 3.68 -39.39 -17.43
CA VAL A 898 4.63 -38.63 -16.58
C VAL A 898 4.80 -37.20 -17.07
N ALA A 899 4.77 -37.00 -18.39
CA ALA A 899 4.91 -35.71 -19.02
C ALA A 899 3.66 -34.83 -18.84
N GLU A 900 2.45 -35.38 -18.86
CA GLU A 900 1.21 -34.64 -18.56
C GLU A 900 1.11 -34.31 -17.07
N GLN A 901 1.62 -35.18 -16.19
CA GLN A 901 1.63 -34.97 -14.75
C GLN A 901 2.60 -33.89 -14.26
N ALA A 902 3.49 -33.37 -15.12
CA ALA A 902 4.50 -32.38 -14.74
C ALA A 902 3.92 -31.00 -14.42
N GLY A 903 2.68 -30.72 -14.84
CA GLY A 903 1.98 -29.46 -14.56
C GLY A 903 2.62 -28.24 -15.22
N TYR A 904 2.20 -27.05 -14.77
CA TYR A 904 2.74 -25.78 -15.26
C TYR A 904 4.09 -25.45 -14.62
N GLY A 905 5.14 -25.26 -15.43
CA GLY A 905 6.51 -25.09 -14.94
C GLY A 905 6.72 -23.90 -13.99
N ASN A 906 5.94 -22.81 -14.10
CA ASN A 906 6.08 -21.69 -13.17
C ASN A 906 5.57 -21.99 -11.74
N TYR A 907 4.88 -23.12 -11.55
CA TYR A 907 4.44 -23.59 -10.23
C TYR A 907 5.34 -24.67 -9.63
N ASP A 908 6.48 -25.03 -10.24
CA ASP A 908 7.31 -26.13 -9.71
C ASP A 908 8.46 -25.60 -8.85
N ASP A 909 8.35 -25.81 -7.53
CA ASP A 909 9.42 -25.42 -6.59
C ASP A 909 10.69 -26.26 -6.69
N GLU A 910 10.67 -27.35 -7.44
CA GLU A 910 11.88 -28.11 -7.75
C GLU A 910 12.62 -27.57 -8.99
N ALA A 911 12.12 -26.49 -9.63
CA ALA A 911 12.72 -25.86 -10.81
C ALA A 911 14.15 -25.30 -10.58
N VAL A 912 14.57 -25.18 -9.31
CA VAL A 912 15.89 -24.68 -8.90
C VAL A 912 16.70 -25.72 -8.12
N SER A 913 16.17 -26.93 -7.97
CA SER A 913 16.76 -28.00 -7.18
C SER A 913 17.86 -28.75 -7.95
N LYS A 914 18.59 -29.64 -7.25
CA LYS A 914 19.61 -30.51 -7.89
C LYS A 914 19.03 -31.43 -8.99
N VAL A 915 17.72 -31.70 -8.97
CA VAL A 915 17.04 -32.51 -10.00
C VAL A 915 16.44 -31.66 -11.14
N ALA A 916 16.60 -30.34 -11.09
CA ALA A 916 15.99 -29.42 -12.06
C ALA A 916 16.46 -29.66 -13.50
N ALA A 917 17.73 -30.04 -13.70
CA ALA A 917 18.26 -30.36 -15.02
C ALA A 917 17.60 -31.60 -15.66
N ASP A 918 17.31 -32.62 -14.85
CA ASP A 918 16.60 -33.81 -15.32
C ASP A 918 15.12 -33.51 -15.58
N LYS A 919 14.50 -32.67 -14.73
CA LYS A 919 13.14 -32.19 -14.95
C LYS A 919 13.00 -31.29 -16.16
N ALA A 920 14.01 -30.50 -16.51
CA ALA A 920 13.97 -29.64 -17.70
C ALA A 920 13.67 -30.45 -18.97
N ARG A 921 14.19 -31.68 -19.08
CA ARG A 921 13.85 -32.58 -20.20
C ARG A 921 12.37 -32.97 -20.23
N ILE A 922 11.74 -33.14 -19.07
CA ILE A 922 10.30 -33.48 -18.97
C ILE A 922 9.43 -32.25 -19.29
N VAL A 923 9.81 -31.09 -18.76
CA VAL A 923 9.08 -29.82 -18.94
C VAL A 923 9.13 -29.36 -20.40
N PHE A 924 10.30 -29.43 -21.05
CA PHE A 924 10.45 -28.99 -22.44
C PHE A 924 10.21 -30.10 -23.47
N GLY A 925 10.25 -31.38 -23.05
CA GLY A 925 9.95 -32.54 -23.89
C GLY A 925 10.76 -32.54 -25.20
N LYS A 926 10.06 -32.72 -26.33
CA LYS A 926 10.66 -32.73 -27.68
C LYS A 926 11.41 -31.45 -28.04
N HIS A 927 11.13 -30.33 -27.35
CA HIS A 927 11.77 -29.04 -27.62
C HIS A 927 13.12 -28.87 -26.92
N TYR A 928 13.46 -29.73 -25.95
CA TYR A 928 14.68 -29.61 -25.16
C TYR A 928 15.93 -29.52 -26.04
N ALA A 929 16.10 -30.44 -27.00
CA ALA A 929 17.27 -30.45 -27.88
C ALA A 929 17.44 -29.15 -28.69
N ARG A 930 16.33 -28.54 -29.15
CA ARG A 930 16.37 -27.24 -29.84
C ARG A 930 16.73 -26.10 -28.90
N LEU A 931 16.21 -26.12 -27.67
CA LEU A 931 16.60 -25.15 -26.64
C LEU A 931 18.10 -25.25 -26.31
N GLN A 932 18.68 -26.45 -26.30
CA GLN A 932 20.13 -26.61 -26.10
C GLN A 932 20.95 -25.95 -27.22
N GLN A 933 20.45 -25.95 -28.46
CA GLN A 933 21.11 -25.25 -29.57
C GLN A 933 20.99 -23.73 -29.43
N VAL A 934 19.82 -23.22 -29.05
CA VAL A 934 19.64 -21.78 -28.74
C VAL A 934 20.55 -21.37 -27.60
N LYS A 935 20.63 -22.19 -26.54
CA LYS A 935 21.51 -21.98 -25.39
C LYS A 935 22.97 -21.94 -25.82
N LYS A 936 23.44 -22.88 -26.65
CA LYS A 936 24.80 -22.89 -27.21
C LYS A 936 25.14 -21.60 -27.97
N LYS A 937 24.18 -20.99 -28.65
CA LYS A 937 24.37 -19.76 -29.41
C LYS A 937 24.41 -18.51 -28.54
N TYR A 938 23.53 -18.41 -27.54
CA TYR A 938 23.30 -17.15 -26.80
C TYR A 938 23.84 -17.14 -25.37
N ASP A 939 24.09 -18.30 -24.77
CA ASP A 939 24.68 -18.46 -23.44
C ASP A 939 25.43 -19.82 -23.33
N PRO A 940 26.55 -19.98 -24.06
CA PRO A 940 27.33 -21.23 -24.06
C PRO A 940 27.98 -21.55 -22.71
N ASP A 941 28.18 -20.55 -21.86
CA ASP A 941 28.83 -20.69 -20.55
C ASP A 941 27.83 -20.98 -19.41
N GLN A 942 26.53 -21.07 -19.71
CA GLN A 942 25.45 -21.25 -18.73
C GLN A 942 25.41 -20.17 -17.65
N VAL A 943 25.66 -18.92 -18.02
CA VAL A 943 25.57 -17.76 -17.12
C VAL A 943 24.19 -17.70 -16.45
N PHE A 944 23.12 -17.97 -17.21
CA PHE A 944 21.75 -17.98 -16.69
C PHE A 944 21.20 -19.40 -16.52
N HIS A 945 21.00 -19.85 -15.28
CA HIS A 945 20.60 -21.26 -15.01
C HIS A 945 19.63 -21.43 -13.83
N LYS A 946 18.96 -20.35 -13.38
CA LYS A 946 18.15 -20.36 -12.15
C LYS A 946 16.76 -20.99 -12.27
N TRP A 947 16.25 -21.31 -13.46
CA TRP A 947 14.91 -21.88 -13.63
C TRP A 947 14.93 -22.95 -14.74
N PHE A 948 14.70 -24.22 -14.38
CA PHE A 948 14.83 -25.39 -15.28
C PHE A 948 16.05 -25.26 -16.20
N PRO A 949 17.28 -25.37 -15.66
CA PRO A 949 18.49 -25.06 -16.38
C PRO A 949 18.61 -25.90 -17.65
N ILE A 950 18.87 -25.22 -18.76
CA ILE A 950 19.09 -25.84 -20.07
C ILE A 950 20.59 -25.90 -20.30
N ALA A 951 21.13 -27.12 -20.44
CA ALA A 951 22.53 -27.29 -20.83
C ALA A 951 22.71 -26.97 -22.33
N PRO A 952 23.75 -26.24 -22.75
CA PRO A 952 24.13 -26.05 -24.14
C PRO A 952 24.31 -27.40 -24.84
N ALA A 953 24.04 -27.43 -26.15
CA ALA A 953 24.31 -28.62 -26.94
C ALA A 953 25.82 -28.91 -26.97
N ALA A 954 26.18 -30.20 -26.88
CA ALA A 954 27.57 -30.69 -26.92
C ALA A 954 28.31 -30.21 -28.18
#